data_AF-A0A6A5YG38-F1
#
_entry.id   AF-A0A6A5YG38-F1
#
_cell.length_a   1.000
_cell.length_b   1.000
_cell.length_c   1.000
_cell.angle_alpha   90.00
_cell.angle_beta   90.00
_cell.angle_gamma   90.00
#
_symmetry.space_group_name_H-M   'P 1'
#
loop_
_entity.id
_entity.type
_entity.pdbx_description
1 polymer ?
#
loop_
_entity_poly.entity_id
_entity_poly.type
_entity_poly.pdbx_seq_one_letter_code
_entity_poly.pdbx_strand_id
1 'polypeptide(L)'
;MRFRAKLCQHVIAAWESHYIPYQQLKALLKTAKRNGQEPSVDFYTSLAQAITANTAFSLQRYSVLQYDEEQFEKQWNDDTLAKHGPELIYLNLMILQEALIELLCFYRVNYEAMNRIYIKLVRCGQAYSPEMEDYRSIVRRHCAEHRKAYNESVDQLDRVQTRLATYQDDKFAIRVDPRSLDQEYQVVAPIVHESNNTSMTQSEHGRTPLHFGATYGMINLCMHVLSKVNSIEKYILLQDGAGFTPLHVSVSRGHVEVAHLLLSAIDKPSTLILDDLLYIALRREDDAMVELLVSRSVGLKHKSSSGESCLYIAAQLGREDYLRLLLPLLGSDFIDAAETACQWTPLFIGCVQGHISTVRLLLDAGADTTRLDYLGWTAQENAAFRGHLPVAELFFNINAPLKLSCSPPRSYPQRKTASSFEVSPGLANVILNLGGLQERKLSKSPTLDLPGILAHGLVLRISTSESPTSIERMVPLFDDPVDDTLVFAVQNPAEAAIIFSIHRRGAEQEDYGALIGTGVAFLYAQTTSLGARHGTLLREQSVPILCKDTLRLLGTITFSFLIVKPYYRPPCPSPSATCLEARSSVQLVGHRGLGQNSRERFLQLGENTIESFLAAGDQGATFVEVYVQLTKDLVPVLFHDYSLSESGTDVPIHDVTLDQFMHASTVQSPQGNPPSMIGSSENHIAYDDAHIRRPRSRSVTTVHEKGAVEVKNRMKHTVDYLAKGFKPNTRGDFVQDIFATLEDVLRSVPEDIGFDMEIKYPRIHEALEAGIAPISIDINIFVDTILDVIARYSGGRDIILSSFTPEICILLAIKQKSYPVLFITNAGKRPLSDKEKRAGSLQVAVRFAKQWGLAGIVVAADSLVMCPRLISFIKSQGLICGSYNGLNNEPANVEVQVNAGIDLVVADRVRLISQTLKRLGV
;
A
#
# COMPACT_ATOMS: atom_id res chain seq x y z
N MET A 1 -38.79 -2.50 3.57
CA MET A 1 -37.78 -3.40 2.94
C MET A 1 -38.14 -3.67 1.47
N ARG A 2 -37.27 -3.24 0.54
CA ARG A 2 -37.38 -3.57 -0.89
C ARG A 2 -37.13 -5.08 -1.03
N PHE A 3 -38.11 -5.83 -1.54
CA PHE A 3 -37.94 -7.24 -1.89
C PHE A 3 -36.99 -7.30 -3.09
N ARG A 4 -35.68 -7.31 -2.83
CA ARG A 4 -34.63 -7.22 -3.84
C ARG A 4 -33.46 -8.07 -3.40
N ALA A 5 -33.28 -9.18 -4.11
CA ALA A 5 -32.03 -9.86 -4.45
C ALA A 5 -31.05 -10.30 -3.34
N LYS A 6 -30.87 -9.56 -2.24
CA LYS A 6 -29.85 -9.88 -1.22
C LYS A 6 -30.24 -11.04 -0.31
N LEU A 7 -31.52 -11.16 0.07
CA LEU A 7 -31.98 -12.33 0.84
C LEU A 7 -31.95 -13.59 -0.05
N CYS A 8 -32.30 -13.43 -1.34
CA CYS A 8 -32.27 -14.51 -2.34
C CYS A 8 -30.85 -14.93 -2.78
N GLN A 9 -29.87 -14.04 -2.69
CA GLN A 9 -28.46 -14.34 -3.02
C GLN A 9 -27.76 -15.24 -1.99
N HIS A 10 -28.42 -15.53 -0.86
CA HIS A 10 -27.95 -16.50 0.13
C HIS A 10 -28.84 -17.76 0.16
N VAL A 11 -29.72 -17.97 -0.83
CA VAL A 11 -30.83 -18.90 -0.62
C VAL A 11 -30.40 -20.36 -0.64
N ILE A 12 -30.64 -20.98 0.50
CA ILE A 12 -30.96 -22.38 0.72
C ILE A 12 -31.71 -22.92 -0.51
N ALA A 13 -30.97 -23.56 -1.42
CA ALA A 13 -31.51 -24.10 -2.67
C ALA A 13 -32.72 -25.04 -2.45
N ALA A 14 -32.84 -25.62 -1.25
CA ALA A 14 -33.94 -26.50 -0.86
C ALA A 14 -35.34 -25.84 -0.83
N TRP A 15 -35.43 -24.50 -0.76
CA TRP A 15 -36.74 -23.80 -0.71
C TRP A 15 -37.21 -23.24 -2.05
N GLU A 16 -36.38 -23.28 -3.09
CA GLU A 16 -36.62 -22.57 -4.35
C GLU A 16 -37.96 -22.95 -5.01
N SER A 17 -38.32 -24.23 -4.97
CA SER A 17 -39.59 -24.75 -5.50
C SER A 17 -40.83 -24.44 -4.65
N HIS A 18 -40.66 -23.90 -3.43
CA HIS A 18 -41.73 -23.69 -2.44
C HIS A 18 -42.03 -22.21 -2.17
N TYR A 19 -41.34 -21.30 -2.85
CA TYR A 19 -41.60 -19.87 -2.75
C TYR A 19 -42.80 -19.43 -3.58
N ILE A 20 -43.52 -18.44 -3.06
CA ILE A 20 -44.51 -17.73 -3.85
C ILE A 20 -43.82 -16.96 -5.00
N PRO A 21 -44.14 -17.23 -6.29
CA PRO A 21 -43.47 -16.63 -7.45
C PRO A 21 -43.90 -15.17 -7.66
N TYR A 22 -43.50 -14.31 -6.71
CA TYR A 22 -44.03 -12.96 -6.55
C TYR A 22 -43.85 -12.08 -7.80
N GLN A 23 -42.70 -12.15 -8.48
CA GLN A 23 -42.46 -11.30 -9.67
C GLN A 23 -43.35 -11.71 -10.85
N GLN A 24 -43.53 -13.02 -11.07
CA GLN A 24 -44.41 -13.54 -12.10
C GLN A 24 -45.87 -13.15 -11.81
N LEU A 25 -46.35 -13.42 -10.60
CA LEU A 25 -47.70 -13.07 -10.16
C LEU A 25 -47.95 -11.55 -10.20
N LYS A 26 -46.95 -10.74 -9.82
CA LYS A 26 -47.01 -9.28 -9.90
C LYS A 26 -47.02 -8.77 -11.34
N ALA A 27 -46.29 -9.40 -12.26
CA ALA A 27 -46.30 -9.04 -13.67
C ALA A 27 -47.69 -9.30 -14.28
N LEU A 28 -48.27 -10.48 -14.02
CA LEU A 28 -49.63 -10.82 -14.44
C LEU A 28 -50.68 -9.83 -13.90
N LEU A 29 -50.60 -9.47 -12.62
CA LEU A 29 -51.50 -8.45 -12.02
C LEU A 29 -51.33 -7.05 -12.62
N LYS A 30 -50.11 -6.66 -13.00
CA LYS A 30 -49.86 -5.39 -13.68
C LYS A 30 -50.47 -5.37 -15.09
N THR A 31 -50.35 -6.47 -15.82
CA THR A 31 -50.94 -6.62 -17.16
C THR A 31 -52.46 -6.55 -17.10
N ALA A 32 -53.08 -7.31 -16.20
CA ALA A 32 -54.53 -7.27 -15.97
C ALA A 32 -55.02 -5.84 -15.64
N LYS A 33 -54.33 -5.16 -14.71
CA LYS A 33 -54.63 -3.76 -14.37
C LYS A 33 -54.47 -2.79 -15.54
N ARG A 34 -53.42 -2.95 -16.36
CA ARG A 34 -53.19 -2.09 -17.54
C ARG A 34 -54.29 -2.25 -18.59
N ASN A 35 -54.85 -3.46 -18.71
CA ASN A 35 -55.89 -3.77 -19.68
C ASN A 35 -57.31 -3.50 -19.14
N GLY A 36 -57.45 -3.09 -17.88
CA GLY A 36 -58.77 -2.88 -17.25
C GLY A 36 -59.57 -4.17 -17.09
N GLN A 37 -58.91 -5.32 -17.05
CA GLN A 37 -59.52 -6.66 -17.04
C GLN A 37 -59.23 -7.39 -15.72
N GLU A 38 -60.05 -8.40 -15.41
CA GLU A 38 -59.77 -9.32 -14.30
C GLU A 38 -58.50 -10.16 -14.59
N PRO A 39 -57.77 -10.62 -13.54
CA PRO A 39 -56.62 -11.52 -13.73
C PRO A 39 -57.02 -12.84 -14.39
N SER A 40 -56.15 -13.42 -15.21
CA SER A 40 -56.43 -14.64 -15.98
C SER A 40 -56.60 -15.89 -15.10
N VAL A 41 -57.25 -16.92 -15.64
CA VAL A 41 -57.36 -18.24 -14.99
C VAL A 41 -55.98 -18.79 -14.60
N ASP A 42 -54.97 -18.62 -15.47
CA ASP A 42 -53.59 -19.04 -15.20
C ASP A 42 -52.98 -18.39 -13.96
N PHE A 43 -53.35 -17.13 -13.68
CA PHE A 43 -52.91 -16.45 -12.46
C PHE A 43 -53.47 -17.14 -11.21
N TYR A 44 -54.76 -17.50 -11.21
CA TYR A 44 -55.40 -18.17 -10.08
C TYR A 44 -54.87 -19.58 -9.87
N THR A 45 -54.69 -20.34 -10.95
CA THR A 45 -54.09 -21.67 -10.89
C THR A 45 -52.66 -21.62 -10.35
N SER A 46 -51.83 -20.69 -10.84
CA SER A 46 -50.45 -20.52 -10.37
C SER A 46 -50.38 -20.09 -8.90
N LEU A 47 -51.29 -19.21 -8.47
CA LEU A 47 -51.36 -18.75 -7.09
C LEU A 47 -51.82 -19.88 -6.15
N ALA A 48 -52.83 -20.65 -6.54
CA ALA A 48 -53.34 -21.78 -5.76
C ALA A 48 -52.28 -22.89 -5.63
N GLN A 49 -51.58 -23.23 -6.71
CA GLN A 49 -50.50 -24.23 -6.68
C GLN A 49 -49.34 -23.77 -5.77
N ALA A 50 -48.94 -22.51 -5.86
CA ALA A 50 -47.88 -21.96 -5.01
C ALA A 50 -48.28 -21.96 -3.53
N ILE A 51 -49.54 -21.62 -3.21
CA ILE A 51 -50.08 -21.69 -1.86
C ILE A 51 -50.05 -23.12 -1.33
N THR A 52 -50.53 -24.09 -2.11
CA THR A 52 -50.55 -25.50 -1.69
C THR A 52 -49.16 -26.05 -1.45
N ALA A 53 -48.21 -25.81 -2.36
CA ALA A 53 -46.82 -26.25 -2.21
C ALA A 53 -46.14 -25.59 -1.00
N ASN A 54 -46.39 -24.29 -0.78
CA ASN A 54 -45.89 -23.56 0.37
C ASN A 54 -46.44 -24.13 1.69
N THR A 55 -47.74 -24.40 1.73
CA THR A 55 -48.43 -24.95 2.91
C THR A 55 -47.92 -26.32 3.28
N ALA A 56 -47.79 -27.22 2.29
CA ALA A 56 -47.35 -28.59 2.49
C ALA A 56 -45.92 -28.63 3.06
N PHE A 57 -45.02 -27.85 2.45
CA PHE A 57 -43.64 -27.73 2.94
C PHE A 57 -43.57 -27.16 4.36
N SER A 58 -44.31 -26.08 4.62
CA SER A 58 -44.40 -25.46 5.94
C SER A 58 -44.85 -26.47 7.01
N LEU A 59 -45.98 -27.14 6.79
CA LEU A 59 -46.56 -28.06 7.76
C LEU A 59 -45.65 -29.25 8.02
N GLN A 60 -45.04 -29.79 6.97
CA GLN A 60 -44.08 -30.89 7.10
C GLN A 60 -42.84 -30.45 7.90
N ARG A 61 -42.30 -29.26 7.64
CA ARG A 61 -41.11 -28.78 8.35
C ARG A 61 -41.43 -28.45 9.80
N TYR A 62 -42.55 -27.78 10.05
CA TYR A 62 -43.01 -27.46 11.40
C TYR A 62 -43.31 -28.72 12.21
N SER A 63 -43.99 -29.71 11.64
CA SER A 63 -44.32 -30.95 12.37
C SER A 63 -43.08 -31.74 12.75
N VAL A 64 -42.04 -31.74 11.91
CA VAL A 64 -40.73 -32.33 12.23
C VAL A 64 -40.07 -31.59 13.39
N LEU A 65 -39.99 -30.26 13.33
CA LEU A 65 -39.36 -29.47 14.40
C LEU A 65 -40.13 -29.55 15.72
N GLN A 66 -41.47 -29.59 15.67
CA GLN A 66 -42.32 -29.83 16.83
C GLN A 66 -42.11 -31.22 17.41
N TYR A 67 -42.03 -32.25 16.55
CA TYR A 67 -41.71 -33.60 16.98
C TYR A 67 -40.32 -33.65 17.61
N ASP A 68 -39.31 -33.01 17.02
CA ASP A 68 -37.95 -32.98 17.54
C ASP A 68 -37.89 -32.28 18.92
N GLU A 69 -38.57 -31.14 19.10
CA GLU A 69 -38.71 -30.49 20.42
C GLU A 69 -39.40 -31.42 21.44
N GLU A 70 -40.52 -32.06 21.07
CA GLU A 70 -41.24 -32.99 21.94
C GLU A 70 -40.42 -34.25 22.26
N GLN A 71 -39.63 -34.76 21.32
CA GLN A 71 -38.72 -35.87 21.56
C GLN A 71 -37.59 -35.46 22.49
N PHE A 72 -37.03 -34.25 22.34
CA PHE A 72 -36.05 -33.72 23.28
C PHE A 72 -36.65 -33.56 24.68
N GLU A 73 -37.91 -33.14 24.80
CA GLU A 73 -38.63 -33.08 26.08
C GLU A 73 -38.91 -34.47 26.67
N LYS A 74 -39.23 -35.48 25.85
CA LYS A 74 -39.56 -36.84 26.31
C LYS A 74 -38.32 -37.70 26.62
N GLN A 75 -37.25 -37.58 25.84
CA GLN A 75 -36.02 -38.37 26.00
C GLN A 75 -35.13 -37.87 27.14
N TRP A 76 -35.19 -36.57 27.47
CA TRP A 76 -34.34 -35.96 28.50
C TRP A 76 -35.18 -35.40 29.66
N ASN A 77 -35.76 -36.30 30.45
CA ASN A 77 -36.29 -35.97 31.76
C ASN A 77 -35.14 -35.82 32.78
N ASP A 78 -35.42 -35.29 33.98
CA ASP A 78 -34.40 -34.97 34.99
C ASP A 78 -33.49 -36.16 35.36
N ASP A 79 -33.95 -37.41 35.18
CA ASP A 79 -33.17 -38.64 35.42
C ASP A 79 -32.19 -39.00 34.28
N THR A 80 -32.47 -38.62 33.02
CA THR A 80 -31.54 -38.82 31.89
C THR A 80 -30.56 -37.65 31.71
N LEU A 81 -30.87 -36.47 32.24
CA LEU A 81 -29.97 -35.31 32.30
C LEU A 81 -28.67 -35.59 33.07
N ALA A 82 -28.70 -36.51 34.05
CA ALA A 82 -27.51 -36.91 34.80
C ALA A 82 -26.55 -37.83 34.01
N LYS A 83 -26.99 -38.41 32.87
CA LYS A 83 -26.21 -39.38 32.07
C LYS A 83 -25.60 -38.81 30.80
N HIS A 84 -26.18 -37.76 30.23
CA HIS A 84 -25.68 -37.10 29.02
C HIS A 84 -25.30 -35.66 29.37
N GLY A 85 -24.05 -35.25 29.07
CA GLY A 85 -23.52 -33.93 29.46
C GLY A 85 -24.35 -32.75 28.91
N PRO A 86 -24.39 -31.60 29.61
CA PRO A 86 -25.27 -30.46 29.29
C PRO A 86 -25.04 -29.84 27.90
N GLU A 87 -23.99 -30.23 27.19
CA GLU A 87 -23.51 -29.54 26.00
C GLU A 87 -23.97 -30.23 24.71
N LEU A 88 -24.32 -31.52 24.77
CA LEU A 88 -25.10 -32.16 23.72
C LEU A 88 -26.53 -31.59 23.68
N ILE A 89 -27.08 -31.28 24.85
CA ILE A 89 -28.39 -30.63 24.98
C ILE A 89 -28.32 -29.21 24.43
N TYR A 90 -27.28 -28.46 24.80
CA TYR A 90 -27.04 -27.12 24.26
C TYR A 90 -26.92 -27.12 22.72
N LEU A 91 -26.12 -28.04 22.15
CA LEU A 91 -25.93 -28.14 20.71
C LEU A 91 -27.23 -28.52 19.96
N ASN A 92 -27.99 -29.48 20.47
CA ASN A 92 -29.27 -29.86 19.87
C ASN A 92 -30.30 -28.73 19.94
N LEU A 93 -30.34 -27.99 21.05
CA LEU A 93 -31.18 -26.80 21.18
C LEU A 93 -30.73 -25.68 20.23
N MET A 94 -29.42 -25.50 20.00
CA MET A 94 -28.92 -24.56 18.99
C MET A 94 -29.30 -24.96 17.57
N ILE A 95 -29.17 -26.25 17.20
CA ILE A 95 -29.56 -26.74 15.87
C ILE A 95 -31.06 -26.53 15.66
N LEU A 96 -31.87 -26.84 16.69
CA LEU A 96 -33.31 -26.60 16.67
C LEU A 96 -33.62 -25.09 16.56
N GLN A 97 -32.89 -24.23 17.27
CA GLN A 97 -33.00 -22.78 17.19
C GLN A 97 -32.72 -22.27 15.77
N GLU A 98 -31.64 -22.72 15.14
CA GLU A 98 -31.27 -22.32 13.78
C GLU A 98 -32.31 -22.78 12.76
N ALA A 99 -32.79 -24.03 12.87
CA ALA A 99 -33.84 -24.57 11.99
C ALA A 99 -35.17 -23.83 12.15
N LEU A 100 -35.51 -23.40 13.37
CA LEU A 100 -36.70 -22.57 13.64
C LEU A 100 -36.55 -21.15 13.08
N ILE A 101 -35.38 -20.53 13.21
CA ILE A 101 -35.09 -19.22 12.60
C ILE A 101 -35.19 -19.29 11.07
N GLU A 102 -34.68 -20.38 10.47
CA GLU A 102 -34.86 -20.70 9.04
C GLU A 102 -36.35 -20.71 8.69
N LEU A 103 -37.15 -21.51 9.41
CA LEU A 103 -38.59 -21.66 9.15
C LEU A 103 -39.34 -20.34 9.33
N LEU A 104 -39.00 -19.52 10.33
CA LEU A 104 -39.56 -18.18 10.54
C LEU A 104 -39.20 -17.22 9.40
N CYS A 105 -37.99 -17.33 8.82
CA CYS A 105 -37.60 -16.55 7.65
C CYS A 105 -38.40 -16.98 6.41
N PHE A 106 -38.54 -18.29 6.19
CA PHE A 106 -39.40 -18.85 5.14
C PHE A 106 -40.83 -18.31 5.26
N TYR A 107 -41.37 -18.33 6.48
CA TYR A 107 -42.69 -17.78 6.76
C TYR A 107 -42.77 -16.30 6.43
N ARG A 108 -41.86 -15.49 6.96
CA ARG A 108 -41.90 -14.04 6.74
C ARG A 108 -41.84 -13.66 5.26
N VAL A 109 -41.01 -14.35 4.48
CA VAL A 109 -40.84 -14.11 3.05
C VAL A 109 -42.12 -14.44 2.27
N ASN A 110 -42.72 -15.60 2.52
CA ASN A 110 -43.93 -16.03 1.82
C ASN A 110 -45.16 -15.24 2.27
N TYR A 111 -45.31 -14.97 3.58
CA TYR A 111 -46.38 -14.10 4.10
C TYR A 111 -46.35 -12.71 3.46
N GLU A 112 -45.19 -12.07 3.40
CA GLU A 112 -45.06 -10.73 2.81
C GLU A 112 -45.33 -10.76 1.30
N ALA A 113 -44.91 -11.81 0.59
CA ALA A 113 -45.22 -12.00 -0.83
C ALA A 113 -46.73 -12.15 -1.07
N MET A 114 -47.40 -13.01 -0.29
CA MET A 114 -48.85 -13.25 -0.36
C MET A 114 -49.65 -12.01 0.01
N ASN A 115 -49.28 -11.33 1.10
CA ASN A 115 -49.97 -10.10 1.54
C ASN A 115 -49.85 -8.99 0.48
N ARG A 116 -48.69 -8.86 -0.18
CA ARG A 116 -48.53 -7.90 -1.28
C ARG A 116 -49.33 -8.27 -2.52
N ILE A 117 -49.45 -9.56 -2.84
CA ILE A 117 -50.33 -10.05 -3.92
C ILE A 117 -51.78 -9.77 -3.56
N TYR A 118 -52.20 -10.07 -2.33
CA TYR A 118 -53.53 -9.78 -1.80
C TYR A 118 -53.89 -8.29 -1.86
N ILE A 119 -53.02 -7.39 -1.37
CA ILE A 119 -53.23 -5.94 -1.46
C ILE A 119 -53.37 -5.48 -2.91
N LYS A 120 -52.61 -6.08 -3.83
CA LYS A 120 -52.70 -5.77 -5.26
C LYS A 120 -54.01 -6.27 -5.87
N LEU A 121 -54.46 -7.47 -5.50
CA LEU A 121 -55.77 -8.02 -5.90
C LEU A 121 -56.91 -7.11 -5.42
N VAL A 122 -56.88 -6.67 -4.16
CA VAL A 122 -57.89 -5.75 -3.58
C VAL A 122 -57.92 -4.40 -4.33
N ARG A 123 -56.77 -3.94 -4.85
CA ARG A 123 -56.64 -2.68 -5.60
C ARG A 123 -56.99 -2.79 -7.09
N CYS A 124 -57.35 -3.96 -7.61
CA CYS A 124 -57.81 -4.12 -9.00
C CYS A 124 -59.28 -3.70 -9.22
N GLY A 125 -60.03 -3.43 -8.15
CA GLY A 125 -61.09 -2.42 -8.08
C GLY A 125 -62.20 -2.43 -9.15
N GLN A 126 -62.98 -3.51 -9.25
CA GLN A 126 -64.39 -3.51 -9.72
C GLN A 126 -65.17 -4.60 -8.95
N ALA A 127 -66.51 -4.61 -9.06
CA ALA A 127 -67.35 -5.64 -8.44
C ALA A 127 -66.87 -7.03 -8.91
N TYR A 128 -66.34 -7.81 -7.97
CA TYR A 128 -65.66 -9.06 -8.28
C TYR A 128 -66.66 -10.15 -8.68
N SER A 129 -66.29 -10.98 -9.65
CA SER A 129 -67.01 -12.22 -9.93
C SER A 129 -67.02 -13.14 -8.68
N PRO A 130 -68.03 -14.03 -8.51
CA PRO A 130 -68.10 -14.94 -7.36
C PRO A 130 -66.84 -15.80 -7.18
N GLU A 131 -66.21 -16.19 -8.29
CA GLU A 131 -64.96 -16.94 -8.34
C GLU A 131 -63.78 -16.15 -7.75
N MET A 132 -63.70 -14.85 -8.04
CA MET A 132 -62.68 -13.94 -7.51
C MET A 132 -62.78 -13.76 -5.99
N GLU A 133 -64.00 -13.73 -5.45
CA GLU A 133 -64.22 -13.62 -4.02
C GLU A 133 -63.82 -14.90 -3.29
N ASP A 134 -64.01 -16.06 -3.92
CA ASP A 134 -63.54 -17.34 -3.39
C ASP A 134 -62.00 -17.40 -3.30
N TYR A 135 -61.28 -16.99 -4.35
CA TYR A 135 -59.81 -16.93 -4.32
C TYR A 135 -59.26 -15.90 -3.33
N ARG A 136 -59.94 -14.75 -3.15
CA ARG A 136 -59.59 -13.78 -2.09
C ARG A 136 -59.77 -14.37 -0.71
N SER A 137 -60.88 -15.08 -0.49
CA SER A 137 -61.17 -15.79 0.74
C SER A 137 -60.08 -16.84 1.02
N ILE A 138 -59.66 -17.60 0.00
CA ILE A 138 -58.56 -18.58 0.09
C ILE A 138 -57.23 -17.93 0.47
N VAL A 139 -56.80 -16.87 -0.23
CA VAL A 139 -55.53 -16.18 0.07
C VAL A 139 -55.57 -15.56 1.46
N ARG A 140 -56.70 -14.97 1.86
CA ARG A 140 -56.88 -14.35 3.19
C ARG A 140 -56.85 -15.40 4.29
N ARG A 141 -57.53 -16.53 4.11
CA ARG A 141 -57.52 -17.67 5.03
C ARG A 141 -56.11 -18.23 5.18
N HIS A 142 -55.44 -18.45 4.07
CA HIS A 142 -54.09 -18.98 4.06
C HIS A 142 -53.08 -18.01 4.70
N CYS A 143 -53.20 -16.69 4.48
CA CYS A 143 -52.42 -15.70 5.22
C CYS A 143 -52.67 -15.74 6.73
N ALA A 144 -53.89 -16.05 7.16
CA ALA A 144 -54.23 -16.17 8.58
C ALA A 144 -53.68 -17.47 9.19
N GLU A 145 -53.79 -18.60 8.50
CA GLU A 145 -53.22 -19.89 8.88
C GLU A 145 -51.69 -19.83 8.96
N HIS A 146 -51.07 -19.22 7.96
CA HIS A 146 -49.63 -19.04 7.91
C HIS A 146 -49.15 -18.07 9.00
N ARG A 147 -49.94 -17.03 9.34
CA ARG A 147 -49.64 -16.17 10.50
C ARG A 147 -49.76 -16.95 11.81
N LYS A 148 -50.74 -17.84 11.92
CA LYS A 148 -50.89 -18.72 13.09
C LYS A 148 -49.68 -19.65 13.24
N ALA A 149 -49.30 -20.37 12.18
CA ALA A 149 -48.11 -21.25 12.19
C ALA A 149 -46.81 -20.49 12.49
N TYR A 150 -46.67 -19.26 11.97
CA TYR A 150 -45.56 -18.36 12.31
C TYR A 150 -45.52 -18.08 13.82
N ASN A 151 -46.66 -17.69 14.42
CA ASN A 151 -46.72 -17.41 15.84
C ASN A 151 -46.42 -18.65 16.69
N GLU A 152 -46.95 -19.81 16.30
CA GLU A 152 -46.66 -21.09 16.98
C GLU A 152 -45.16 -21.45 16.93
N SER A 153 -44.50 -21.19 15.80
CA SER A 153 -43.05 -21.37 15.66
C SER A 153 -42.24 -20.33 16.43
N VAL A 154 -42.76 -19.11 16.61
CA VAL A 154 -42.14 -18.09 17.48
C VAL A 154 -42.23 -18.53 18.93
N ASP A 155 -43.39 -19.00 19.37
CA ASP A 155 -43.59 -19.51 20.73
C ASP A 155 -42.66 -20.72 21.00
N GLN A 156 -42.50 -21.59 20.00
CA GLN A 156 -41.54 -22.69 20.04
C GLN A 156 -40.08 -22.20 20.14
N LEU A 157 -39.69 -21.21 19.32
CA LEU A 157 -38.36 -20.63 19.39
C LEU A 157 -38.09 -19.97 20.75
N ASP A 158 -39.09 -19.30 21.33
CA ASP A 158 -38.98 -18.65 22.64
C ASP A 158 -38.75 -19.68 23.76
N ARG A 159 -39.44 -20.84 23.71
CA ARG A 159 -39.17 -21.96 24.62
C ARG A 159 -37.75 -22.50 24.48
N VAL A 160 -37.28 -22.72 23.25
CA VAL A 160 -35.92 -23.19 22.96
C VAL A 160 -34.88 -22.16 23.43
N GLN A 161 -35.11 -20.87 23.19
CA GLN A 161 -34.23 -19.78 23.62
C GLN A 161 -34.19 -19.61 25.14
N THR A 162 -35.34 -19.75 25.81
CA THR A 162 -35.42 -19.73 27.27
C THR A 162 -34.63 -20.89 27.87
N ARG A 163 -34.68 -22.08 27.25
CA ARG A 163 -33.84 -23.22 27.64
C ARG A 163 -32.37 -22.99 27.32
N LEU A 164 -32.02 -22.38 26.20
CA LEU A 164 -30.61 -22.02 25.91
C LEU A 164 -30.07 -20.99 26.91
N ALA A 165 -30.90 -20.05 27.36
CA ALA A 165 -30.53 -19.04 28.34
C ALA A 165 -30.20 -19.61 29.72
N THR A 166 -30.61 -20.84 30.05
CA THR A 166 -30.16 -21.51 31.29
C THR A 166 -28.71 -22.00 31.21
N TYR A 167 -28.07 -21.94 30.03
CA TYR A 167 -26.69 -22.38 29.79
C TYR A 167 -25.70 -21.20 29.55
N GLN A 168 -25.95 -20.03 30.17
CA GLN A 168 -25.12 -18.82 30.01
C GLN A 168 -23.69 -19.00 30.57
N ASP A 169 -22.79 -19.51 29.73
CA ASP A 169 -21.33 -19.40 29.90
C ASP A 169 -20.72 -19.08 28.52
N ASP A 170 -19.77 -18.14 28.44
CA ASP A 170 -19.25 -17.56 27.19
C ASP A 170 -18.47 -18.55 26.29
N LYS A 171 -18.30 -19.80 26.75
CA LYS A 171 -17.61 -20.90 26.08
C LYS A 171 -18.24 -21.40 24.77
N PHE A 172 -19.50 -21.06 24.50
CA PHE A 172 -20.28 -21.77 23.48
C PHE A 172 -20.58 -20.96 22.20
N ALA A 173 -19.94 -19.80 22.01
CA ALA A 173 -20.26 -18.85 20.93
C ALA A 173 -19.53 -19.05 19.58
N ILE A 174 -18.80 -20.14 19.37
CA ILE A 174 -18.08 -20.40 18.09
C ILE A 174 -18.97 -21.19 17.12
N ARG A 175 -19.32 -20.60 15.96
CA ARG A 175 -20.12 -21.25 14.90
C ARG A 175 -19.32 -22.34 14.18
N VAL A 176 -19.87 -23.56 14.14
CA VAL A 176 -19.37 -24.71 13.35
C VAL A 176 -20.35 -24.98 12.19
N ASP A 177 -19.84 -25.39 11.01
CA ASP A 177 -20.63 -25.70 9.82
C ASP A 177 -21.46 -27.00 10.01
N PRO A 178 -22.80 -26.98 9.89
CA PRO A 178 -23.67 -28.14 10.11
C PRO A 178 -23.39 -29.35 9.20
N ARG A 179 -22.84 -29.12 7.99
CA ARG A 179 -22.53 -30.22 7.05
C ARG A 179 -21.28 -30.99 7.44
N SER A 180 -20.39 -30.37 8.21
CA SER A 180 -19.24 -31.07 8.82
C SER A 180 -19.72 -32.00 9.95
N LEU A 181 -20.66 -31.53 10.78
CA LEU A 181 -21.19 -32.31 11.91
C LEU A 181 -21.93 -33.60 11.50
N ASP A 182 -22.66 -33.64 10.39
CA ASP A 182 -23.38 -34.86 9.96
C ASP A 182 -22.45 -35.98 9.49
N GLN A 183 -21.32 -35.65 8.85
CA GLN A 183 -20.27 -36.64 8.53
C GLN A 183 -19.50 -37.08 9.78
N GLU A 184 -19.42 -36.22 10.80
CA GLU A 184 -18.64 -36.40 12.01
C GLU A 184 -19.42 -37.12 13.12
N TYR A 185 -20.74 -36.95 13.19
CA TYR A 185 -21.64 -37.70 14.07
C TYR A 185 -21.64 -39.18 13.71
N GLN A 186 -21.47 -39.54 12.42
CA GLN A 186 -21.30 -40.93 11.99
C GLN A 186 -19.96 -41.56 12.45
N VAL A 187 -18.92 -40.74 12.72
CA VAL A 187 -17.60 -41.21 13.21
C VAL A 187 -17.55 -41.27 14.73
N VAL A 188 -18.21 -40.34 15.43
CA VAL A 188 -18.19 -40.26 16.91
C VAL A 188 -19.26 -41.15 17.56
N ALA A 189 -20.42 -41.36 16.92
CA ALA A 189 -21.51 -42.16 17.48
C ALA A 189 -21.15 -43.63 17.82
N PRO A 190 -20.38 -44.37 17.00
CA PRO A 190 -19.97 -45.74 17.35
C PRO A 190 -19.01 -45.81 18.54
N ILE A 191 -18.17 -44.78 18.73
CA ILE A 191 -17.15 -44.74 19.79
C ILE A 191 -17.76 -44.42 21.17
N VAL A 192 -18.92 -43.77 21.20
CA VAL A 192 -19.63 -43.39 22.44
C VAL A 192 -20.68 -44.45 22.84
N HIS A 193 -21.25 -45.20 21.89
CA HIS A 193 -22.42 -46.06 22.15
C HIS A 193 -22.16 -47.56 22.39
N GLU A 194 -20.99 -48.13 22.06
CA GLU A 194 -20.73 -49.55 22.34
C GLU A 194 -20.03 -49.79 23.69
N SER A 195 -20.84 -50.20 24.68
CA SER A 195 -20.54 -51.12 25.78
C SER A 195 -19.26 -50.92 26.60
N ASN A 196 -19.38 -50.47 27.86
CA ASN A 196 -18.62 -50.82 29.08
C ASN A 196 -17.14 -51.27 29.04
N ASN A 197 -16.40 -51.03 27.95
CA ASN A 197 -15.00 -51.31 27.76
C ASN A 197 -14.44 -50.25 26.82
N THR A 198 -13.57 -49.43 27.40
CA THR A 198 -12.76 -48.37 26.81
C THR A 198 -11.95 -48.85 25.61
N SER A 199 -12.54 -48.84 24.42
CA SER A 199 -11.75 -48.92 23.20
C SER A 199 -11.33 -47.51 22.80
N MET A 200 -10.13 -47.09 23.24
CA MET A 200 -9.40 -45.95 22.67
C MET A 200 -8.90 -46.30 21.25
N THR A 201 -9.78 -46.83 20.40
CA THR A 201 -9.47 -47.24 19.03
C THR A 201 -9.15 -46.02 18.21
N GLN A 202 -8.00 -46.06 17.55
CA GLN A 202 -7.60 -45.05 16.58
C GLN A 202 -8.42 -45.25 15.30
N SER A 203 -8.80 -44.16 14.64
CA SER A 203 -9.33 -44.22 13.28
C SER A 203 -8.26 -44.74 12.31
N GLU A 204 -8.63 -44.98 11.05
CA GLU A 204 -7.67 -45.33 9.97
C GLU A 204 -6.53 -44.30 9.83
N HIS A 205 -6.75 -43.07 10.30
CA HIS A 205 -5.77 -41.98 10.28
C HIS A 205 -5.09 -41.77 11.64
N GLY A 206 -5.15 -42.75 12.55
CA GLY A 206 -4.49 -42.67 13.86
C GLY A 206 -5.21 -41.79 14.90
N ARG A 207 -6.38 -41.21 14.58
CA ARG A 207 -7.07 -40.24 15.45
C ARG A 207 -7.88 -40.91 16.55
N THR A 208 -7.76 -40.38 17.76
CA THR A 208 -8.56 -40.80 18.94
C THR A 208 -9.76 -39.89 19.17
N PRO A 209 -10.71 -40.28 20.04
CA PRO A 209 -11.81 -39.39 20.47
C PRO A 209 -11.34 -38.02 20.98
N LEU A 210 -10.16 -37.94 21.61
CA LEU A 210 -9.57 -36.66 22.02
C LEU A 210 -9.19 -35.78 20.82
N HIS A 211 -8.70 -36.35 19.72
CA HIS A 211 -8.40 -35.58 18.50
C HIS A 211 -9.66 -34.99 17.89
N PHE A 212 -10.76 -35.76 17.85
CA PHE A 212 -12.04 -35.27 17.36
C PHE A 212 -12.59 -34.17 18.30
N GLY A 213 -12.58 -34.42 19.62
CA GLY A 213 -12.98 -33.41 20.59
C GLY A 213 -12.17 -32.11 20.48
N ALA A 214 -10.87 -32.21 20.24
CA ALA A 214 -9.99 -31.07 20.00
C ALA A 214 -10.14 -30.42 18.62
N THR A 215 -10.58 -31.15 17.59
CA THR A 215 -10.85 -30.58 16.25
C THR A 215 -12.04 -29.63 16.29
N TYR A 216 -13.07 -29.99 17.05
CA TYR A 216 -14.38 -29.34 17.04
C TYR A 216 -14.68 -28.52 18.30
N GLY A 217 -13.74 -28.43 19.24
CA GLY A 217 -13.94 -27.65 20.46
C GLY A 217 -14.88 -28.32 21.48
N MET A 218 -15.09 -29.64 21.38
CA MET A 218 -16.00 -30.40 22.26
C MET A 218 -15.35 -30.71 23.60
N ILE A 219 -15.30 -29.71 24.49
CA ILE A 219 -14.64 -29.81 25.80
C ILE A 219 -15.19 -30.95 26.67
N ASN A 220 -16.48 -31.28 26.57
CA ASN A 220 -17.13 -32.27 27.45
C ASN A 220 -16.92 -33.68 26.98
N LEU A 221 -16.82 -33.87 25.65
CA LEU A 221 -16.31 -35.11 25.09
C LEU A 221 -14.88 -35.34 25.57
N CYS A 222 -14.04 -34.30 25.55
CA CYS A 222 -12.67 -34.40 26.07
C CYS A 222 -12.67 -34.75 27.57
N MET A 223 -13.44 -34.04 28.41
CA MET A 223 -13.55 -34.34 29.85
C MET A 223 -14.04 -35.77 30.10
N HIS A 224 -15.07 -36.21 29.36
CA HIS A 224 -15.62 -37.55 29.50
C HIS A 224 -14.59 -38.62 29.14
N VAL A 225 -13.86 -38.45 28.03
CA VAL A 225 -12.80 -39.37 27.61
C VAL A 225 -11.67 -39.40 28.63
N LEU A 226 -11.23 -38.22 29.12
CA LEU A 226 -10.18 -38.10 30.13
C LEU A 226 -10.57 -38.76 31.46
N SER A 227 -11.86 -38.71 31.86
CA SER A 227 -12.35 -39.32 33.11
C SER A 227 -12.32 -40.84 33.11
N LYS A 228 -12.24 -41.48 31.94
CA LYS A 228 -12.31 -42.94 31.77
C LYS A 228 -10.96 -43.60 31.47
N VAL A 229 -9.90 -42.83 31.27
CA VAL A 229 -8.58 -43.36 30.91
C VAL A 229 -7.62 -43.34 32.10
N ASN A 230 -6.95 -44.47 32.35
CA ASN A 230 -6.01 -44.61 33.48
C ASN A 230 -4.64 -43.94 33.23
N SER A 231 -4.31 -43.60 31.98
CA SER A 231 -3.05 -42.95 31.59
C SER A 231 -3.33 -41.75 30.70
N ILE A 232 -3.92 -40.70 31.29
CA ILE A 232 -4.37 -39.47 30.62
C ILE A 232 -3.27 -38.89 29.71
N GLU A 233 -2.07 -38.68 30.25
CA GLU A 233 -0.94 -38.07 29.53
C GLU A 233 -0.61 -38.80 28.23
N LYS A 234 -0.61 -40.15 28.23
CA LYS A 234 -0.35 -40.97 27.04
C LYS A 234 -1.29 -40.63 25.89
N TYR A 235 -2.56 -40.36 26.17
CA TYR A 235 -3.56 -40.09 25.14
C TYR A 235 -3.59 -38.64 24.68
N ILE A 236 -3.17 -37.70 25.53
CA ILE A 236 -2.98 -36.30 25.15
C ILE A 236 -1.70 -36.14 24.30
N LEU A 237 -0.70 -36.99 24.51
CA LEU A 237 0.55 -37.00 23.73
C LEU A 237 0.52 -37.93 22.51
N LEU A 238 -0.56 -38.69 22.32
CA LEU A 238 -0.67 -39.62 21.19
C LEU A 238 -0.85 -38.84 19.89
N GLN A 239 0.02 -39.08 18.91
CA GLN A 239 -0.03 -38.44 17.60
C GLN A 239 -0.96 -39.20 16.63
N ASP A 240 -1.67 -38.46 15.78
CA ASP A 240 -2.37 -39.01 14.64
C ASP A 240 -1.42 -39.35 13.47
N GLY A 241 -1.97 -39.84 12.36
CA GLY A 241 -1.20 -40.22 11.17
C GLY A 241 -0.47 -39.05 10.48
N ALA A 242 -0.79 -37.80 10.85
CA ALA A 242 -0.09 -36.59 10.40
C ALA A 242 0.92 -36.08 11.45
N GLY A 243 1.08 -36.77 12.58
CA GLY A 243 2.01 -36.39 13.64
C GLY A 243 1.45 -35.38 14.65
N PHE A 244 0.15 -35.04 14.60
CA PHE A 244 -0.43 -34.06 15.52
C PHE A 244 -1.09 -34.74 16.71
N THR A 245 -0.91 -34.19 17.91
CA THR A 245 -1.64 -34.64 19.10
C THR A 245 -2.99 -33.89 19.24
N PRO A 246 -3.92 -34.33 20.11
CA PRO A 246 -5.14 -33.58 20.39
C PRO A 246 -4.87 -32.12 20.76
N LEU A 247 -3.81 -31.87 21.54
CA LEU A 247 -3.44 -30.52 21.95
C LEU A 247 -3.00 -29.65 20.74
N HIS A 248 -2.23 -30.20 19.80
CA HIS A 248 -1.89 -29.50 18.54
C HIS A 248 -3.13 -29.13 17.75
N VAL A 249 -4.08 -30.05 17.67
CA VAL A 249 -5.33 -29.82 16.94
C VAL A 249 -6.13 -28.70 17.61
N SER A 250 -6.26 -28.69 18.94
CA SER A 250 -6.95 -27.59 19.63
C SER A 250 -6.27 -26.23 19.43
N VAL A 251 -4.93 -26.19 19.47
CA VAL A 251 -4.15 -24.95 19.27
C VAL A 251 -4.27 -24.46 17.83
N SER A 252 -4.09 -25.34 16.85
CA SER A 252 -4.20 -25.00 15.42
C SER A 252 -5.59 -24.52 15.00
N ARG A 253 -6.64 -24.93 15.74
CA ARG A 253 -8.04 -24.55 15.51
C ARG A 253 -8.52 -23.38 16.37
N GLY A 254 -7.75 -22.95 17.37
CA GLY A 254 -8.09 -21.83 18.27
C GLY A 254 -9.07 -22.20 19.40
N HIS A 255 -9.14 -23.46 19.80
CA HIS A 255 -10.03 -23.93 20.87
C HIS A 255 -9.33 -23.83 22.24
N VAL A 256 -9.29 -22.62 22.79
CA VAL A 256 -8.53 -22.25 24.01
C VAL A 256 -8.94 -23.10 25.22
N GLU A 257 -10.23 -23.39 25.39
CA GLU A 257 -10.73 -24.07 26.57
C GLU A 257 -10.46 -25.57 26.54
N VAL A 258 -10.46 -26.17 25.34
CA VAL A 258 -9.99 -27.55 25.16
C VAL A 258 -8.49 -27.62 25.39
N ALA A 259 -7.72 -26.67 24.86
CA ALA A 259 -6.28 -26.60 25.12
C ALA A 259 -5.99 -26.43 26.62
N HIS A 260 -6.74 -25.57 27.32
CA HIS A 260 -6.62 -25.37 28.76
C HIS A 260 -6.93 -26.65 29.53
N LEU A 261 -8.01 -27.36 29.18
CA LEU A 261 -8.37 -28.65 29.78
C LEU A 261 -7.23 -29.67 29.60
N LEU A 262 -6.76 -29.85 28.37
CA LEU A 262 -5.72 -30.82 28.05
C LEU A 262 -4.39 -30.47 28.74
N LEU A 263 -4.00 -29.20 28.78
CA LEU A 263 -2.81 -28.74 29.50
C LEU A 263 -2.94 -28.89 31.02
N SER A 264 -4.12 -28.64 31.58
CA SER A 264 -4.38 -28.81 33.01
C SER A 264 -4.29 -30.27 33.47
N ALA A 265 -4.46 -31.20 32.53
CA ALA A 265 -4.36 -32.64 32.75
C ALA A 265 -2.92 -33.19 32.58
N ILE A 266 -1.94 -32.34 32.24
CA ILE A 266 -0.53 -32.70 32.14
C ILE A 266 0.26 -31.94 33.22
N ASP A 267 0.94 -32.68 34.11
CA ASP A 267 1.73 -32.09 35.20
C ASP A 267 2.97 -31.32 34.70
N LYS A 268 3.63 -31.83 33.63
CA LYS A 268 4.79 -31.20 32.99
C LYS A 268 4.66 -31.25 31.46
N PRO A 269 4.13 -30.19 30.82
CA PRO A 269 3.89 -30.19 29.38
C PRO A 269 5.17 -30.13 28.53
N SER A 270 6.36 -29.99 29.13
CA SER A 270 7.65 -29.90 28.43
C SER A 270 8.12 -31.26 27.89
N THR A 271 7.48 -31.72 26.81
CA THR A 271 7.94 -32.85 25.99
C THR A 271 8.29 -32.31 24.60
N LEU A 272 9.33 -32.87 23.97
CA LEU A 272 9.78 -32.46 22.62
C LEU A 272 8.63 -32.44 21.58
N ILE A 273 7.59 -33.24 21.83
CA ILE A 273 6.40 -33.38 20.99
C ILE A 273 5.53 -32.12 21.00
N LEU A 274 5.46 -31.35 22.08
CA LEU A 274 4.55 -30.20 22.24
C LEU A 274 5.24 -28.83 22.11
N ASP A 275 6.52 -28.81 21.75
CA ASP A 275 7.32 -27.59 21.78
C ASP A 275 6.88 -26.57 20.71
N ASP A 276 6.32 -27.00 19.58
CA ASP A 276 5.88 -26.13 18.48
C ASP A 276 4.53 -25.43 18.71
N LEU A 277 3.78 -25.76 19.78
CA LEU A 277 2.45 -25.21 20.02
C LEU A 277 2.44 -23.68 20.14
N LEU A 278 3.42 -23.11 20.86
CA LEU A 278 3.53 -21.66 21.00
C LEU A 278 3.85 -21.00 19.65
N TYR A 279 4.68 -21.65 18.82
CA TYR A 279 4.96 -21.19 17.45
C TYR A 279 3.67 -21.11 16.62
N ILE A 280 2.82 -22.14 16.68
CA ILE A 280 1.53 -22.17 15.97
C ILE A 280 0.61 -21.04 16.46
N ALA A 281 0.50 -20.85 17.78
CA ALA A 281 -0.34 -19.80 18.36
C ALA A 281 0.12 -18.38 17.96
N LEU A 282 1.42 -18.11 18.02
CA LEU A 282 2.00 -16.83 17.61
C LEU A 282 1.77 -16.54 16.12
N ARG A 283 1.96 -17.52 15.24
CA ARG A 283 1.72 -17.39 13.79
C ARG A 283 0.26 -17.10 13.43
N ARG A 284 -0.67 -17.48 14.31
CA ARG A 284 -2.11 -17.25 14.16
C ARG A 284 -2.59 -15.94 14.80
N GLU A 285 -1.73 -15.27 15.57
CA GLU A 285 -2.07 -14.08 16.35
C GLU A 285 -3.25 -14.31 17.31
N ASP A 286 -3.30 -15.51 17.91
CA ASP A 286 -4.33 -15.92 18.87
C ASP A 286 -3.92 -15.55 20.30
N ASP A 287 -4.30 -14.35 20.74
CA ASP A 287 -3.87 -13.74 21.99
C ASP A 287 -4.15 -14.62 23.21
N ALA A 288 -5.38 -15.15 23.32
CA ALA A 288 -5.80 -15.98 24.45
C ALA A 288 -5.03 -17.31 24.50
N MET A 289 -4.76 -17.91 23.33
CA MET A 289 -3.95 -19.13 23.26
C MET A 289 -2.48 -18.86 23.60
N VAL A 290 -1.92 -17.73 23.15
CA VAL A 290 -0.55 -17.32 23.49
C VAL A 290 -0.42 -17.12 24.99
N GLU A 291 -1.33 -16.38 25.63
CA GLU A 291 -1.34 -16.19 27.09
C GLU A 291 -1.44 -17.52 27.84
N LEU A 292 -2.33 -18.42 27.41
CA LEU A 292 -2.48 -19.75 27.99
C LEU A 292 -1.18 -20.56 27.93
N LEU A 293 -0.58 -20.68 26.74
CA LEU A 293 0.63 -21.48 26.54
C LEU A 293 1.83 -20.89 27.29
N VAL A 294 1.97 -19.56 27.30
CA VAL A 294 3.05 -18.89 28.02
C VAL A 294 2.88 -19.00 29.54
N SER A 295 1.65 -18.89 30.07
CA SER A 295 1.36 -19.09 31.50
C SER A 295 1.74 -20.50 31.99
N ARG A 296 1.72 -21.48 31.09
CA ARG A 296 2.12 -22.87 31.33
C ARG A 296 3.56 -23.18 30.90
N SER A 297 4.32 -22.17 30.47
CA SER A 297 5.71 -22.30 29.99
C SER A 297 5.90 -23.34 28.87
N VAL A 298 4.90 -23.49 27.99
CA VAL A 298 4.90 -24.45 26.88
C VAL A 298 5.55 -23.85 25.65
N GLY A 299 6.47 -24.58 25.00
CA GLY A 299 7.05 -24.19 23.72
C GLY A 299 7.96 -22.96 23.72
N LEU A 300 8.27 -22.39 24.89
CA LEU A 300 9.11 -21.17 25.01
C LEU A 300 10.50 -21.34 24.37
N LYS A 301 11.08 -22.55 24.43
CA LYS A 301 12.42 -22.86 23.92
C LYS A 301 12.42 -23.39 22.49
N HIS A 302 11.25 -23.55 21.88
CA HIS A 302 11.13 -24.08 20.53
C HIS A 302 11.76 -23.17 19.50
N LYS A 303 12.37 -23.79 18.48
CA LYS A 303 12.78 -23.14 17.26
C LYS A 303 12.18 -23.91 16.10
N SER A 304 11.59 -23.18 15.14
CA SER A 304 11.04 -23.78 13.94
C SER A 304 12.12 -24.50 13.12
N SER A 305 11.72 -25.22 12.06
CA SER A 305 12.67 -25.81 11.11
C SER A 305 13.57 -24.78 10.44
N SER A 306 13.13 -23.52 10.33
CA SER A 306 13.93 -22.39 9.86
C SER A 306 14.71 -21.70 10.99
N GLY A 307 14.65 -22.18 12.23
CA GLY A 307 15.37 -21.64 13.38
C GLY A 307 14.71 -20.44 14.06
N GLU A 308 13.47 -20.12 13.71
CA GLU A 308 12.75 -18.95 14.25
C GLU A 308 12.30 -19.23 15.69
N SER A 309 12.67 -18.34 16.63
CA SER A 309 12.22 -18.39 18.02
C SER A 309 10.88 -17.68 18.22
N CYS A 310 10.26 -17.85 19.39
CA CYS A 310 9.05 -17.10 19.77
C CYS A 310 9.28 -15.57 19.76
N LEU A 311 10.45 -15.11 20.22
CA LEU A 311 10.85 -13.69 20.15
C LEU A 311 11.00 -13.22 18.70
N TYR A 312 11.52 -14.06 17.80
CA TYR A 312 11.65 -13.73 16.39
C TYR A 312 10.27 -13.49 15.75
N ILE A 313 9.29 -14.36 16.01
CA ILE A 313 7.94 -14.22 15.45
C ILE A 313 7.23 -13.00 16.03
N ALA A 314 7.29 -12.81 17.35
CA ALA A 314 6.73 -11.62 17.99
C ALA A 314 7.34 -10.34 17.39
N ALA A 315 8.66 -10.35 17.13
CA ALA A 315 9.35 -9.24 16.51
C ALA A 315 8.98 -9.03 15.04
N GLN A 316 8.81 -10.10 14.27
CA GLN A 316 8.36 -10.07 12.88
C GLN A 316 6.95 -9.48 12.75
N LEU A 317 6.05 -9.84 13.66
CA LEU A 317 4.66 -9.36 13.68
C LEU A 317 4.53 -7.93 14.22
N GLY A 318 5.56 -7.41 14.90
CA GLY A 318 5.50 -6.09 15.54
C GLY A 318 4.64 -6.07 16.81
N ARG A 319 4.42 -7.24 17.42
CA ARG A 319 3.59 -7.41 18.63
C ARG A 319 4.39 -7.14 19.88
N GLU A 320 4.38 -5.89 20.30
CA GLU A 320 5.06 -5.41 21.52
C GLU A 320 4.57 -6.15 22.78
N ASP A 321 3.28 -6.41 22.85
CA ASP A 321 2.60 -7.14 23.91
C ASP A 321 3.15 -8.57 24.07
N TYR A 322 3.35 -9.30 22.96
CA TYR A 322 3.96 -10.63 23.00
C TYR A 322 5.40 -10.57 23.51
N LEU A 323 6.20 -9.58 23.10
CA LEU A 323 7.56 -9.44 23.63
C LEU A 323 7.58 -9.16 25.13
N ARG A 324 6.69 -8.30 25.64
CA ARG A 324 6.59 -8.02 27.08
C ARG A 324 6.22 -9.26 27.89
N LEU A 325 5.42 -10.16 27.31
CA LEU A 325 5.05 -11.43 27.93
C LEU A 325 6.21 -12.44 27.92
N LEU A 326 6.96 -12.51 26.81
CA LEU A 326 7.98 -13.53 26.58
C LEU A 326 9.36 -13.20 27.18
N LEU A 327 9.82 -11.94 27.08
CA LEU A 327 11.17 -11.54 27.50
C LEU A 327 11.49 -11.87 28.97
N PRO A 328 10.59 -11.66 29.95
CA PRO A 328 10.87 -11.98 31.36
C PRO A 328 11.06 -13.48 31.63
N LEU A 329 10.57 -14.34 30.73
CA LEU A 329 10.58 -15.80 30.90
C LEU A 329 11.75 -16.48 30.17
N LEU A 330 12.50 -15.73 29.37
CA LEU A 330 13.57 -16.23 28.51
C LEU A 330 14.93 -15.70 28.96
N GLY A 331 15.96 -16.56 28.89
CA GLY A 331 17.35 -16.16 29.14
C GLY A 331 17.97 -15.41 27.96
N SER A 332 19.16 -14.85 28.20
CA SER A 332 19.94 -14.10 27.18
C SER A 332 20.16 -14.87 25.88
N ASP A 333 20.29 -16.20 25.95
CA ASP A 333 20.54 -17.07 24.80
C ASP A 333 19.43 -17.04 23.73
N PHE A 334 18.22 -16.58 24.08
CA PHE A 334 17.09 -16.49 23.15
C PHE A 334 16.94 -15.11 22.51
N ILE A 335 17.47 -14.07 23.14
CA ILE A 335 17.37 -12.68 22.66
C ILE A 335 18.09 -12.55 21.31
N ASP A 336 19.23 -13.22 21.17
CA ASP A 336 20.04 -13.25 19.95
C ASP A 336 19.92 -14.56 19.17
N ALA A 337 18.83 -15.33 19.38
CA ALA A 337 18.61 -16.56 18.64
C ALA A 337 18.33 -16.27 17.15
N ALA A 338 19.34 -16.45 16.32
CA ALA A 338 19.27 -16.25 14.89
C ALA A 338 18.52 -17.38 14.17
N GLU A 339 17.71 -17.02 13.17
CA GLU A 339 17.15 -17.98 12.23
C GLU A 339 18.24 -18.50 11.25
N THR A 340 17.97 -19.61 10.58
CA THR A 340 18.98 -20.39 9.85
C THR A 340 19.29 -19.87 8.45
N ALA A 341 18.34 -19.25 7.75
CA ALA A 341 18.44 -18.86 6.35
C ALA A 341 19.28 -17.59 6.15
N CYS A 342 19.08 -16.57 6.98
CA CYS A 342 19.77 -15.28 6.87
C CYS A 342 20.62 -14.93 8.10
N GLN A 343 20.57 -15.72 9.18
CA GLN A 343 21.15 -15.39 10.50
C GLN A 343 20.48 -14.17 11.16
N TRP A 344 19.21 -13.92 10.89
CA TRP A 344 18.47 -12.81 11.49
C TRP A 344 18.02 -13.15 12.92
N THR A 345 18.44 -12.31 13.88
CA THR A 345 17.93 -12.34 15.26
C THR A 345 16.56 -11.65 15.36
N PRO A 346 15.84 -11.78 16.50
CA PRO A 346 14.66 -10.96 16.78
C PRO A 346 14.86 -9.46 16.55
N LEU A 347 16.03 -8.92 16.94
CA LEU A 347 16.38 -7.51 16.71
C LEU A 347 16.46 -7.20 15.22
N PHE A 348 17.12 -8.06 14.43
CA PHE A 348 17.22 -7.91 12.97
C PHE A 348 15.86 -7.87 12.30
N ILE A 349 14.98 -8.85 12.56
CA ILE A 349 13.69 -8.90 11.87
C ILE A 349 12.79 -7.73 12.29
N GLY A 350 12.85 -7.27 13.55
CA GLY A 350 12.19 -6.06 13.99
C GLY A 350 12.67 -4.81 13.24
N CYS A 351 13.99 -4.69 13.02
CA CYS A 351 14.60 -3.62 12.22
C CYS A 351 14.21 -3.70 10.74
N VAL A 352 14.19 -4.89 10.15
CA VAL A 352 13.82 -5.13 8.75
C VAL A 352 12.35 -4.75 8.48
N GLN A 353 11.46 -4.99 9.44
CA GLN A 353 10.02 -4.68 9.33
C GLN A 353 9.67 -3.25 9.79
N GLY A 354 10.61 -2.54 10.42
CA GLY A 354 10.39 -1.16 10.87
C GLY A 354 9.58 -1.03 12.17
N HIS A 355 9.49 -2.10 12.98
CA HIS A 355 8.67 -2.13 14.19
C HIS A 355 9.38 -1.45 15.37
N ILE A 356 9.25 -0.13 15.46
CA ILE A 356 9.99 0.71 16.42
C ILE A 356 9.83 0.29 17.89
N SER A 357 8.61 -0.03 18.35
CA SER A 357 8.36 -0.41 19.74
C SER A 357 9.02 -1.75 20.10
N THR A 358 8.89 -2.72 19.21
CA THR A 358 9.53 -4.03 19.32
C THR A 358 11.05 -3.92 19.38
N VAL A 359 11.64 -3.14 18.48
CA VAL A 359 13.10 -2.93 18.45
C VAL A 359 13.57 -2.28 19.75
N ARG A 360 12.84 -1.29 20.27
CA ARG A 360 13.16 -0.66 21.56
C ARG A 360 13.18 -1.68 22.69
N LEU A 361 12.15 -2.53 22.82
CA LEU A 361 12.11 -3.56 23.86
C LEU A 361 13.28 -4.56 23.76
N LEU A 362 13.65 -4.96 22.55
CA LEU A 362 14.77 -5.88 22.35
C LEU A 362 16.11 -5.23 22.71
N LEU A 363 16.30 -3.96 22.37
CA LEU A 363 17.47 -3.18 22.77
C LEU A 363 17.53 -3.00 24.30
N ASP A 364 16.42 -2.67 24.93
CA ASP A 364 16.31 -2.53 26.40
C ASP A 364 16.57 -3.87 27.12
N ALA A 365 16.25 -4.99 26.46
CA ALA A 365 16.55 -6.34 26.94
C ALA A 365 18.02 -6.77 26.72
N GLY A 366 18.85 -5.93 26.09
CA GLY A 366 20.28 -6.19 25.88
C GLY A 366 20.61 -7.01 24.65
N ALA A 367 19.78 -6.96 23.59
CA ALA A 367 20.10 -7.59 22.31
C ALA A 367 21.41 -7.07 21.70
N ASP A 368 22.21 -7.97 21.12
CA ASP A 368 23.50 -7.62 20.54
C ASP A 368 23.34 -6.86 19.22
N THR A 369 23.72 -5.58 19.24
CA THR A 369 23.63 -4.67 18.09
C THR A 369 24.74 -4.87 17.07
N THR A 370 25.78 -5.65 17.40
CA THR A 370 26.99 -5.84 16.60
C THR A 370 26.93 -7.04 15.66
N ARG A 371 25.92 -7.90 15.81
CA ARG A 371 25.75 -9.09 14.98
C ARG A 371 25.56 -8.73 13.51
N LEU A 372 26.10 -9.58 12.65
CA LEU A 372 26.00 -9.50 11.21
C LEU A 372 25.13 -10.62 10.65
N ASP A 373 24.32 -10.31 9.65
CA ASP A 373 23.62 -11.31 8.86
C ASP A 373 24.58 -12.02 7.88
N TYR A 374 24.08 -13.02 7.14
CA TYR A 374 24.92 -13.79 6.19
C TYR A 374 25.56 -12.94 5.08
N LEU A 375 25.04 -11.73 4.82
CA LEU A 375 25.54 -10.78 3.84
C LEU A 375 26.45 -9.71 4.46
N GLY A 376 26.67 -9.75 5.78
CA GLY A 376 27.51 -8.79 6.48
C GLY A 376 26.83 -7.47 6.82
N TRP A 377 25.50 -7.41 6.83
CA TRP A 377 24.74 -6.25 7.30
C TRP A 377 24.52 -6.31 8.81
N THR A 378 24.53 -5.16 9.47
CA THR A 378 23.99 -4.99 10.83
C THR A 378 22.46 -4.78 10.80
N ALA A 379 21.81 -4.92 11.96
CA ALA A 379 20.38 -4.62 12.10
C ALA A 379 20.07 -3.14 11.83
N GLN A 380 20.93 -2.23 12.31
CA GLN A 380 20.82 -0.80 12.10
C GLN A 380 20.91 -0.43 10.61
N GLU A 381 21.89 -0.98 9.89
CA GLU A 381 22.05 -0.73 8.45
C GLU A 381 20.86 -1.25 7.64
N ASN A 382 20.28 -2.39 8.02
CA ASN A 382 19.06 -2.91 7.38
C ASN A 382 17.87 -1.96 7.56
N ALA A 383 17.67 -1.45 8.78
CA ALA A 383 16.63 -0.46 9.06
C ALA A 383 16.85 0.81 8.21
N ALA A 384 18.07 1.36 8.18
CA ALA A 384 18.39 2.55 7.40
C ALA A 384 18.22 2.32 5.89
N PHE A 385 18.72 1.20 5.36
CA PHE A 385 18.60 0.84 3.95
C PHE A 385 17.16 0.71 3.48
N ARG A 386 16.27 0.22 4.35
CA ARG A 386 14.83 0.06 4.10
C ARG A 386 14.01 1.32 4.37
N GLY A 387 14.64 2.43 4.78
CA GLY A 387 13.97 3.70 5.06
C GLY A 387 13.34 3.78 6.46
N HIS A 388 13.59 2.82 7.34
CA HIS A 388 13.16 2.82 8.74
C HIS A 388 14.12 3.62 9.63
N LEU A 389 14.45 4.85 9.25
CA LEU A 389 15.41 5.69 9.97
C LEU A 389 15.12 5.90 11.47
N PRO A 390 13.87 6.08 11.93
CA PRO A 390 13.58 6.20 13.36
C PRO A 390 13.93 4.95 14.17
N VAL A 391 13.91 3.78 13.52
CA VAL A 391 14.36 2.52 14.13
C VAL A 391 15.87 2.50 14.19
N ALA A 392 16.54 2.90 13.10
CA ALA A 392 18.00 3.02 13.06
C ALA A 392 18.55 4.06 14.06
N GLU A 393 17.77 5.12 14.35
CA GLU A 393 18.10 6.15 15.34
C GLU A 393 18.11 5.63 16.78
N LEU A 394 17.38 4.56 17.10
CA LEU A 394 17.37 3.98 18.45
C LEU A 394 18.76 3.50 18.90
N PHE A 395 19.64 3.20 17.95
CA PHE A 395 21.00 2.72 18.20
C PHE A 395 21.96 3.83 18.65
N PHE A 396 21.64 5.11 18.44
CA PHE A 396 22.55 6.22 18.81
C PHE A 396 22.79 6.32 20.33
N ASN A 397 21.79 5.99 21.14
CA ASN A 397 21.92 6.04 22.60
C ASN A 397 22.66 4.83 23.20
N ILE A 398 23.01 3.84 22.37
CA ILE A 398 23.57 2.54 22.79
C ILE A 398 25.05 2.41 22.37
N ASN A 399 25.52 3.22 21.43
CA ASN A 399 26.80 2.98 20.76
C ASN A 399 28.03 3.53 21.49
N ALA A 400 28.82 2.61 22.04
CA ALA A 400 30.27 2.63 21.90
C ALA A 400 30.67 2.55 20.41
N PRO A 401 31.81 3.11 19.98
CA PRO A 401 32.21 3.13 18.57
C PRO A 401 32.37 1.71 18.01
N LEU A 402 31.49 1.33 17.08
CA LEU A 402 31.54 0.06 16.36
C LEU A 402 32.78 0.05 15.44
N LYS A 403 33.83 -0.68 15.82
CA LYS A 403 34.89 -1.10 14.90
C LYS A 403 34.42 -2.32 14.10
N LEU A 404 33.53 -2.10 13.15
CA LEU A 404 33.13 -3.12 12.18
C LEU A 404 34.26 -3.39 11.17
N SER A 405 34.40 -4.65 10.76
CA SER A 405 35.28 -5.07 9.65
C SER A 405 35.00 -4.24 8.40
N CYS A 406 36.05 -3.71 7.77
CA CYS A 406 36.01 -2.73 6.68
C CYS A 406 35.37 -3.19 5.36
N SER A 407 34.80 -4.39 5.28
CA SER A 407 34.16 -4.90 4.05
C SER A 407 32.71 -4.39 3.90
N PRO A 408 32.32 -3.86 2.72
CA PRO A 408 30.95 -3.45 2.46
C PRO A 408 30.01 -4.66 2.56
N PRO A 409 28.75 -4.45 2.99
CA PRO A 409 27.79 -5.53 3.02
C PRO A 409 27.46 -5.99 1.58
N ARG A 410 27.17 -7.27 1.40
CA ARG A 410 26.84 -7.87 0.09
C ARG A 410 25.40 -7.56 -0.31
N SER A 411 25.14 -7.53 -1.61
CA SER A 411 23.78 -7.35 -2.13
C SER A 411 22.90 -8.55 -1.81
N TYR A 412 21.66 -8.26 -1.39
CA TYR A 412 20.61 -9.26 -1.42
C TYR A 412 20.40 -9.75 -2.86
N PRO A 413 20.18 -11.06 -3.07
CA PRO A 413 19.84 -11.61 -4.39
C PRO A 413 18.67 -10.82 -4.99
N GLN A 414 18.90 -10.18 -6.13
CA GLN A 414 17.83 -9.49 -6.85
C GLN A 414 16.99 -10.53 -7.57
N ARG A 415 15.66 -10.35 -7.56
CA ARG A 415 14.77 -11.08 -8.48
C ARG A 415 15.26 -10.81 -9.90
N LYS A 416 15.25 -11.83 -10.77
CA LYS A 416 15.46 -11.62 -12.21
C LYS A 416 14.40 -10.63 -12.69
N THR A 417 14.82 -9.42 -13.03
CA THR A 417 13.93 -8.39 -13.58
C THR A 417 13.31 -8.90 -14.87
N ALA A 418 12.02 -8.68 -15.06
CA ALA A 418 11.23 -9.33 -16.11
C ALA A 418 11.51 -8.82 -17.54
N SER A 419 12.34 -7.80 -17.74
CA SER A 419 12.74 -7.37 -19.09
C SER A 419 14.10 -6.70 -19.10
N SER A 420 14.94 -7.10 -20.04
CA SER A 420 16.02 -6.25 -20.54
C SER A 420 15.41 -5.04 -21.22
N PHE A 421 15.85 -3.85 -20.84
CA PHE A 421 15.34 -2.57 -21.31
C PHE A 421 15.88 -2.26 -22.71
N GLU A 422 15.29 -2.85 -23.76
CA GLU A 422 15.61 -2.49 -25.15
C GLU A 422 14.69 -1.35 -25.61
N VAL A 423 15.23 -0.13 -25.64
CA VAL A 423 14.56 1.02 -26.26
C VAL A 423 14.72 0.89 -27.76
N SER A 424 13.61 0.67 -28.47
CA SER A 424 13.59 0.73 -29.92
C SER A 424 13.78 2.18 -30.40
N PRO A 425 14.87 2.51 -31.11
CA PRO A 425 15.12 3.87 -31.58
C PRO A 425 13.95 4.37 -32.45
N GLY A 426 13.49 5.59 -32.19
CA GLY A 426 12.43 6.23 -32.97
C GLY A 426 11.00 5.80 -32.65
N LEU A 427 10.77 4.88 -31.71
CA LEU A 427 9.43 4.53 -31.21
C LEU A 427 9.17 5.15 -29.84
N ALA A 428 7.90 5.45 -29.56
CA ALA A 428 7.48 5.85 -28.22
C ALA A 428 7.50 4.64 -27.28
N ASN A 429 7.84 4.86 -26.02
CA ASN A 429 7.88 3.82 -25.01
C ASN A 429 6.79 4.07 -23.98
N VAL A 430 5.88 3.11 -23.82
CA VAL A 430 4.86 3.09 -22.77
C VAL A 430 5.39 2.26 -21.63
N ILE A 431 5.62 2.92 -20.50
CA ILE A 431 6.11 2.34 -19.27
C ILE A 431 4.91 2.18 -18.35
N LEU A 432 4.71 0.99 -17.81
CA LEU A 432 3.54 0.64 -17.03
C LEU A 432 3.96 -0.07 -15.75
N ASN A 433 3.41 0.35 -14.61
CA ASN A 433 3.55 -0.34 -13.34
C ASN A 433 2.16 -0.75 -12.85
N LEU A 434 2.00 -1.99 -12.41
CA LEU A 434 0.75 -2.42 -11.79
C LEU A 434 0.60 -1.77 -10.41
N GLY A 435 -0.60 -1.26 -10.11
CA GLY A 435 -0.88 -0.53 -8.87
C GLY A 435 -0.50 0.95 -8.90
N GLY A 436 -0.69 1.60 -7.74
CA GLY A 436 -0.34 3.00 -7.51
C GLY A 436 1.09 3.14 -7.00
N LEU A 437 1.86 4.03 -7.62
CA LEU A 437 3.24 4.35 -7.25
C LEU A 437 3.31 5.44 -6.16
N GLN A 438 2.20 6.11 -5.87
CA GLN A 438 2.12 7.16 -4.86
C GLN A 438 1.26 6.75 -3.67
N GLU A 439 1.66 7.18 -2.47
CA GLU A 439 0.84 6.97 -1.27
C GLU A 439 -0.33 7.96 -1.24
N ARG A 440 -1.55 7.43 -1.42
CA ARG A 440 -2.79 8.20 -1.35
C ARG A 440 -3.72 7.62 -0.31
N LYS A 441 -4.24 8.47 0.58
CA LYS A 441 -5.26 8.09 1.59
C LYS A 441 -6.59 7.61 0.98
N LEU A 442 -6.77 7.71 -0.35
CA LEU A 442 -8.08 7.63 -1.02
C LEU A 442 -8.41 6.28 -1.67
N SER A 443 -7.52 5.28 -1.70
CA SER A 443 -7.94 3.92 -2.07
C SER A 443 -7.07 2.85 -1.42
N LYS A 444 -7.73 1.79 -0.94
CA LYS A 444 -7.06 0.51 -0.67
C LYS A 444 -6.35 0.08 -1.95
N SER A 445 -5.12 -0.42 -1.82
CA SER A 445 -4.32 -0.96 -2.93
C SER A 445 -5.22 -1.77 -3.87
N PRO A 446 -5.35 -1.36 -5.14
CA PRO A 446 -6.13 -2.09 -6.12
C PRO A 446 -5.37 -3.32 -6.60
N THR A 447 -5.38 -4.34 -5.74
CA THR A 447 -5.26 -5.75 -6.10
C THR A 447 -6.55 -6.16 -6.79
N LEU A 448 -6.44 -6.90 -7.89
CA LEU A 448 -7.53 -7.54 -8.59
C LEU A 448 -8.52 -8.19 -7.60
N ASP A 449 -9.66 -7.53 -7.31
CA ASP A 449 -10.65 -7.97 -6.33
C ASP A 449 -11.55 -9.06 -6.95
N LEU A 450 -10.99 -10.26 -7.09
CA LEU A 450 -11.74 -11.45 -7.50
C LEU A 450 -12.32 -12.13 -6.25
N PRO A 451 -13.58 -12.59 -6.26
CA PRO A 451 -14.15 -13.39 -5.16
C PRO A 451 -13.25 -14.58 -4.84
N GLY A 452 -12.92 -14.78 -3.55
CA GLY A 452 -11.81 -15.63 -3.06
C GLY A 452 -11.77 -17.11 -3.46
N ILE A 453 -12.77 -17.63 -4.16
CA ILE A 453 -12.77 -18.99 -4.73
C ILE A 453 -12.08 -19.02 -6.12
N LEU A 454 -11.97 -17.87 -6.81
CA LEU A 454 -11.47 -17.78 -8.19
C LEU A 454 -10.00 -17.38 -8.31
N ALA A 455 -9.34 -16.94 -7.23
CA ALA A 455 -8.02 -16.29 -7.34
C ALA A 455 -6.85 -17.23 -7.62
N HIS A 456 -6.94 -18.51 -7.25
CA HIS A 456 -5.86 -19.48 -7.44
C HIS A 456 -5.88 -20.08 -8.86
N GLY A 457 -4.76 -19.96 -9.58
CA GLY A 457 -4.58 -20.55 -10.91
C GLY A 457 -5.02 -19.66 -12.09
N LEU A 458 -5.07 -18.34 -11.89
CA LEU A 458 -5.32 -17.37 -12.96
C LEU A 458 -4.03 -16.68 -13.41
N VAL A 459 -3.99 -16.34 -14.70
CA VAL A 459 -2.90 -15.60 -15.34
C VAL A 459 -3.46 -14.29 -15.90
N LEU A 460 -2.84 -13.17 -15.52
CA LEU A 460 -3.06 -11.86 -16.10
C LEU A 460 -2.08 -11.67 -17.26
N ARG A 461 -2.60 -11.46 -18.46
CA ARG A 461 -1.85 -11.13 -19.66
C ARG A 461 -2.05 -9.66 -20.01
N ILE A 462 -0.95 -8.96 -20.26
CA ILE A 462 -0.92 -7.52 -20.52
C ILE A 462 -0.25 -7.31 -21.88
N SER A 463 -0.93 -6.65 -22.80
CA SER A 463 -0.41 -6.36 -24.14
C SER A 463 -0.81 -4.95 -24.59
N THR A 464 -0.21 -4.50 -25.69
CA THR A 464 -0.65 -3.27 -26.37
C THR A 464 -1.46 -3.62 -27.63
N SER A 465 -2.21 -2.66 -28.16
CA SER A 465 -2.93 -2.80 -29.43
C SER A 465 -2.01 -2.95 -30.65
N GLU A 466 -0.75 -2.50 -30.54
CA GLU A 466 0.21 -2.45 -31.66
C GLU A 466 1.28 -3.55 -31.60
N SER A 467 1.53 -4.14 -30.42
CA SER A 467 2.54 -5.17 -30.24
C SER A 467 1.92 -6.56 -30.06
N PRO A 468 2.43 -7.60 -30.75
CA PRO A 468 2.06 -8.98 -30.48
C PRO A 468 2.67 -9.50 -29.17
N THR A 469 3.65 -8.78 -28.59
CA THR A 469 4.29 -9.18 -27.34
C THR A 469 3.38 -8.88 -26.15
N SER A 470 3.22 -9.89 -25.30
CA SER A 470 2.42 -9.79 -24.08
C SER A 470 3.24 -10.21 -22.89
N ILE A 471 3.07 -9.52 -21.77
CA ILE A 471 3.73 -9.85 -20.52
C ILE A 471 2.69 -10.49 -19.58
N GLU A 472 3.11 -11.55 -18.89
CA GLU A 472 2.23 -12.36 -18.06
C GLU A 472 2.58 -12.27 -16.59
N ARG A 473 1.55 -12.26 -15.73
CA ARG A 473 1.66 -12.24 -14.27
C ARG A 473 0.68 -13.22 -13.64
N MET A 474 1.15 -13.93 -12.63
CA MET A 474 0.32 -14.85 -11.85
C MET A 474 -0.56 -14.07 -10.87
N VAL A 475 -1.80 -14.51 -10.69
CA VAL A 475 -2.73 -13.97 -9.70
C VAL A 475 -2.77 -14.93 -8.49
N PRO A 476 -2.83 -14.43 -7.25
CA PRO A 476 -2.84 -13.01 -6.83
C PRO A 476 -1.51 -12.28 -7.08
N LEU A 477 -1.61 -10.99 -7.41
CA LEU A 477 -0.44 -10.12 -7.51
C LEU A 477 0.04 -9.81 -6.08
N PHE A 478 1.07 -10.51 -5.63
CA PHE A 478 1.63 -10.37 -4.27
C PHE A 478 2.87 -9.47 -4.21
N ASP A 479 3.26 -8.86 -5.33
CA ASP A 479 4.54 -8.19 -5.48
C ASP A 479 4.45 -6.67 -5.26
N ASP A 480 5.57 -6.09 -4.80
CA ASP A 480 5.73 -4.64 -4.65
C ASP A 480 5.54 -3.97 -6.03
N PRO A 481 4.58 -3.02 -6.18
CA PRO A 481 4.27 -2.38 -7.46
C PRO A 481 5.47 -1.65 -8.07
N VAL A 482 6.50 -1.33 -7.28
CA VAL A 482 7.71 -0.66 -7.78
C VAL A 482 8.56 -1.56 -8.67
N ASP A 483 8.66 -2.85 -8.32
CA ASP A 483 9.55 -3.79 -9.02
C ASP A 483 8.88 -4.47 -10.24
N ASP A 484 7.57 -4.22 -10.47
CA ASP A 484 6.80 -4.79 -11.59
C ASP A 484 6.57 -3.79 -12.74
N THR A 485 7.66 -3.23 -13.27
CA THR A 485 7.62 -2.35 -14.44
C THR A 485 7.59 -3.14 -15.75
N LEU A 486 6.68 -2.75 -16.62
CA LEU A 486 6.48 -3.27 -17.97
C LEU A 486 6.78 -2.15 -18.98
N VAL A 487 7.43 -2.49 -20.10
CA VAL A 487 7.81 -1.52 -21.13
C VAL A 487 7.36 -2.03 -22.48
N PHE A 488 6.61 -1.19 -23.20
CA PHE A 488 6.10 -1.50 -24.52
C PHE A 488 6.51 -0.42 -25.52
N ALA A 489 7.10 -0.83 -26.64
CA ALA A 489 7.35 0.07 -27.76
C ALA A 489 6.07 0.24 -28.59
N VAL A 490 5.78 1.49 -28.98
CA VAL A 490 4.56 1.91 -29.65
C VAL A 490 4.91 2.91 -30.75
N GLN A 491 4.30 2.77 -31.93
CA GLN A 491 4.46 3.71 -33.04
C GLN A 491 3.64 4.97 -32.82
N ASN A 492 2.35 4.82 -32.51
CA ASN A 492 1.44 5.94 -32.28
C ASN A 492 0.85 5.92 -30.87
N PRO A 493 1.48 6.60 -29.88
CA PRO A 493 0.97 6.63 -28.52
C PRO A 493 -0.42 7.27 -28.41
N ALA A 494 -0.88 8.01 -29.43
CA ALA A 494 -2.21 8.60 -29.45
C ALA A 494 -3.34 7.59 -29.70
N GLU A 495 -3.04 6.49 -30.38
CA GLU A 495 -4.02 5.45 -30.75
C GLU A 495 -3.82 4.16 -29.96
N ALA A 496 -2.68 4.05 -29.25
CA ALA A 496 -2.36 2.88 -28.47
C ALA A 496 -3.31 2.65 -27.28
N ALA A 497 -3.72 1.39 -27.14
CA ALA A 497 -4.47 0.90 -26.00
C ALA A 497 -3.69 -0.20 -25.27
N ILE A 498 -3.83 -0.25 -23.95
CA ILE A 498 -3.36 -1.35 -23.11
C ILE A 498 -4.52 -2.30 -22.88
N ILE A 499 -4.27 -3.59 -23.12
CA ILE A 499 -5.25 -4.66 -23.00
C ILE A 499 -4.83 -5.55 -21.83
N PHE A 500 -5.75 -5.74 -20.89
CA PHE A 500 -5.60 -6.65 -19.75
C PHE A 500 -6.56 -7.82 -19.95
N SER A 501 -6.05 -9.04 -20.07
CA SER A 501 -6.87 -10.25 -20.21
C SER A 501 -6.57 -11.28 -19.12
N ILE A 502 -7.61 -11.88 -18.56
CA ILE A 502 -7.50 -12.91 -17.52
C ILE A 502 -7.79 -14.27 -18.12
N HIS A 503 -6.86 -15.20 -17.95
CA HIS A 503 -6.95 -16.58 -18.42
C HIS A 503 -6.94 -17.57 -17.25
N ARG A 504 -7.63 -18.71 -17.41
CA ARG A 504 -7.48 -19.86 -16.50
C ARG A 504 -6.26 -20.68 -16.92
N ARG A 505 -5.41 -21.10 -15.97
CA ARG A 505 -4.25 -21.95 -16.26
C ARG A 505 -4.69 -23.34 -16.76
N GLY A 506 -4.17 -23.78 -17.89
CA GLY A 506 -4.34 -25.16 -18.40
C GLY A 506 -3.39 -26.16 -17.72
N ALA A 507 -3.56 -27.44 -18.01
CA ALA A 507 -2.76 -28.52 -17.42
C ALA A 507 -1.30 -28.55 -17.93
N GLU A 508 -1.02 -27.95 -19.10
CA GLU A 508 0.31 -27.84 -19.70
C GLU A 508 0.81 -26.39 -19.70
N GLN A 509 2.13 -26.20 -19.71
CA GLN A 509 2.79 -24.90 -19.55
C GLN A 509 2.59 -23.95 -20.74
N GLU A 510 2.10 -24.46 -21.89
CA GLU A 510 1.91 -23.70 -23.14
C GLU A 510 0.44 -23.61 -23.60
N ASP A 511 -0.50 -24.29 -22.93
CA ASP A 511 -1.92 -24.26 -23.29
C ASP A 511 -2.71 -23.40 -22.29
N TYR A 512 -2.94 -22.14 -22.66
CA TYR A 512 -3.71 -21.22 -21.84
C TYR A 512 -5.20 -21.56 -21.97
N GLY A 513 -5.83 -21.89 -20.84
CA GLY A 513 -7.26 -22.14 -20.77
C GLY A 513 -8.10 -20.93 -21.17
N ALA A 514 -9.42 -21.15 -21.25
CA ALA A 514 -10.40 -20.17 -21.76
C ALA A 514 -10.26 -18.76 -21.14
N LEU A 515 -10.32 -17.74 -22.01
CA LEU A 515 -10.41 -16.32 -21.62
C LEU A 515 -11.62 -16.09 -20.71
N ILE A 516 -11.37 -15.54 -19.51
CA ILE A 516 -12.40 -15.27 -18.50
C ILE A 516 -12.97 -13.86 -18.65
N GLY A 517 -12.11 -12.88 -18.92
CA GLY A 517 -12.52 -11.49 -19.05
C GLY A 517 -11.38 -10.56 -19.48
N THR A 518 -11.78 -9.38 -19.93
CA THR A 518 -10.87 -8.38 -20.51
C THR A 518 -11.22 -6.97 -20.03
N GLY A 519 -10.21 -6.13 -19.90
CA GLY A 519 -10.33 -4.67 -19.77
C GLY A 519 -9.36 -3.96 -20.71
N VAL A 520 -9.75 -2.78 -21.20
CA VAL A 520 -8.97 -1.99 -22.16
C VAL A 520 -8.82 -0.57 -21.65
N ALA A 521 -7.61 -0.03 -21.71
CA ALA A 521 -7.28 1.36 -21.36
C ALA A 521 -6.74 2.10 -22.59
N PHE A 522 -7.38 3.19 -22.98
CA PHE A 522 -6.85 4.10 -24.00
C PHE A 522 -5.94 5.14 -23.35
N LEU A 523 -4.70 5.24 -23.82
CA LEU A 523 -3.67 6.04 -23.17
C LEU A 523 -3.82 7.56 -23.42
N TYR A 524 -4.35 7.95 -24.57
CA TYR A 524 -4.36 9.35 -25.03
C TYR A 524 -5.70 10.08 -24.86
N ALA A 525 -6.80 9.36 -24.60
CA ALA A 525 -8.14 9.93 -24.55
C ALA A 525 -8.33 10.96 -23.41
N GLN A 526 -7.42 11.04 -22.45
CA GLN A 526 -7.50 11.95 -21.29
C GLN A 526 -6.58 13.17 -21.39
N THR A 527 -5.47 13.09 -22.13
CA THR A 527 -4.50 14.19 -22.27
C THR A 527 -5.01 15.35 -23.12
N THR A 528 -5.99 15.12 -24.00
CA THR A 528 -6.58 16.14 -24.88
C THR A 528 -7.45 17.16 -24.15
N SER A 529 -7.92 16.86 -22.94
CA SER A 529 -8.79 17.76 -22.17
C SER A 529 -8.11 19.04 -21.67
N LEU A 530 -6.77 19.06 -21.62
CA LEU A 530 -5.97 20.15 -21.05
C LEU A 530 -5.23 21.00 -22.10
N GLY A 531 -5.46 20.71 -23.38
CA GLY A 531 -4.78 21.36 -24.51
C GLY A 531 -3.44 20.72 -24.88
N ALA A 532 -2.88 21.11 -26.02
CA ALA A 532 -1.73 20.42 -26.63
C ALA A 532 -0.38 20.58 -25.88
N ARG A 533 -0.28 21.54 -24.96
CA ARG A 533 0.95 21.86 -24.23
C ARG A 533 0.96 21.40 -22.78
N HIS A 534 -0.18 21.02 -22.21
CA HIS A 534 -0.29 20.66 -20.80
C HIS A 534 -0.52 19.16 -20.63
N GLY A 535 -0.01 18.62 -19.54
CA GLY A 535 -0.22 17.26 -19.10
C GLY A 535 -0.73 17.20 -17.67
N THR A 536 -1.43 16.13 -17.35
CA THR A 536 -1.80 15.81 -15.96
C THR A 536 -0.59 15.26 -15.21
N LEU A 537 -0.45 15.62 -13.93
CA LEU A 537 0.50 14.96 -13.02
C LEU A 537 -0.02 13.58 -12.56
N LEU A 538 -1.31 13.31 -12.72
CA LEU A 538 -1.96 12.03 -12.39
C LEU A 538 -1.61 10.96 -13.42
N ARG A 539 -0.80 9.98 -13.01
CA ARG A 539 -0.37 8.84 -13.86
C ARG A 539 -1.13 7.54 -13.60
N GLU A 540 -1.90 7.50 -12.53
CA GLU A 540 -2.69 6.34 -12.11
C GLU A 540 -4.03 6.27 -12.85
N GLN A 541 -4.36 5.10 -13.40
CA GLN A 541 -5.62 4.82 -14.06
C GLN A 541 -6.18 3.48 -13.58
N SER A 542 -7.51 3.38 -13.53
CA SER A 542 -8.22 2.14 -13.18
C SER A 542 -9.13 1.70 -14.33
N VAL A 543 -9.11 0.41 -14.64
CA VAL A 543 -9.87 -0.20 -15.71
C VAL A 543 -10.70 -1.37 -15.16
N PRO A 544 -12.01 -1.42 -15.43
CA PRO A 544 -12.84 -2.56 -15.08
C PRO A 544 -12.53 -3.76 -15.98
N ILE A 545 -12.41 -4.95 -15.39
CA ILE A 545 -12.34 -6.22 -16.11
C ILE A 545 -13.75 -6.79 -16.24
N LEU A 546 -14.20 -6.96 -17.48
CA LEU A 546 -15.53 -7.48 -17.78
C LEU A 546 -15.45 -8.96 -18.17
N CYS A 547 -16.36 -9.77 -17.61
CA CYS A 547 -16.50 -11.18 -17.96
C CYS A 547 -16.87 -11.33 -19.43
N LYS A 548 -16.17 -12.23 -20.13
CA LYS A 548 -16.36 -12.47 -21.57
C LYS A 548 -17.82 -12.77 -21.93
N ASP A 549 -18.46 -13.68 -21.19
CA ASP A 549 -19.78 -14.20 -21.56
C ASP A 549 -20.94 -13.37 -20.99
N THR A 550 -20.75 -12.77 -19.82
CA THR A 550 -21.84 -12.09 -19.08
C THR A 550 -21.73 -10.58 -19.06
N LEU A 551 -20.58 -10.01 -19.48
CA LEU A 551 -20.22 -8.60 -19.33
C LEU A 551 -20.29 -8.08 -17.88
N ARG A 552 -20.41 -8.98 -16.90
CA ARG A 552 -20.39 -8.63 -15.48
C ARG A 552 -18.98 -8.18 -15.08
N LEU A 553 -18.90 -7.17 -14.23
CA LEU A 553 -17.65 -6.75 -13.59
C LEU A 553 -17.05 -7.90 -12.76
N LEU A 554 -15.86 -8.34 -13.13
CA LEU A 554 -15.06 -9.32 -12.40
C LEU A 554 -14.18 -8.68 -11.34
N GLY A 555 -13.70 -7.48 -11.61
CA GLY A 555 -12.82 -6.71 -10.73
C GLY A 555 -12.30 -5.46 -11.44
N THR A 556 -11.42 -4.72 -10.77
CA THR A 556 -10.78 -3.53 -11.33
C THR A 556 -9.27 -3.69 -11.22
N ILE A 557 -8.55 -3.37 -12.28
CA ILE A 557 -7.10 -3.27 -12.29
C ILE A 557 -6.75 -1.79 -12.28
N THR A 558 -5.85 -1.40 -11.38
CA THR A 558 -5.24 -0.08 -11.42
C THR A 558 -3.78 -0.23 -11.79
N PHE A 559 -3.29 0.73 -12.56
CA PHE A 559 -1.91 0.79 -13.01
C PHE A 559 -1.49 2.25 -13.14
N SER A 560 -0.19 2.48 -13.07
CA SER A 560 0.44 3.76 -13.36
C SER A 560 1.15 3.68 -14.69
N PHE A 561 1.11 4.74 -15.50
CA PHE A 561 1.82 4.73 -16.78
C PHE A 561 2.53 6.05 -17.12
N LEU A 562 3.59 5.94 -17.93
CA LEU A 562 4.39 7.03 -18.47
C LEU A 562 4.64 6.78 -19.96
N ILE A 563 4.42 7.80 -20.78
CA ILE A 563 4.70 7.75 -22.22
C ILE A 563 5.95 8.59 -22.49
N VAL A 564 7.01 7.94 -22.98
CA VAL A 564 8.25 8.60 -23.39
C VAL A 564 8.27 8.65 -24.92
N LYS A 565 8.11 9.85 -25.48
CA LYS A 565 8.20 10.09 -26.92
C LYS A 565 9.66 10.15 -27.35
N PRO A 566 9.98 9.75 -28.59
CA PRO A 566 11.34 9.88 -29.10
C PRO A 566 11.82 11.33 -29.11
N TYR A 567 13.11 11.53 -28.85
CA TYR A 567 13.79 12.82 -28.95
C TYR A 567 14.67 12.84 -30.19
N TYR A 568 14.39 13.75 -31.13
CA TYR A 568 15.05 13.83 -32.45
C TYR A 568 15.88 15.12 -32.58
N ARG A 569 16.99 15.22 -31.86
CA ARG A 569 17.96 16.33 -32.02
C ARG A 569 19.40 15.82 -32.03
N PRO A 570 20.33 16.58 -32.66
CA PRO A 570 21.69 16.12 -32.88
C PRO A 570 22.42 15.86 -31.55
N PRO A 571 23.33 14.87 -31.53
CA PRO A 571 24.07 14.51 -30.32
C PRO A 571 24.84 15.72 -29.78
N CYS A 572 24.84 15.90 -28.44
CA CYS A 572 25.75 16.84 -27.80
C CYS A 572 27.21 16.51 -28.18
N PRO A 573 28.09 17.52 -28.33
CA PRO A 573 29.50 17.29 -28.54
C PRO A 573 30.08 16.53 -27.32
N SER A 574 30.47 15.27 -27.56
CA SER A 574 31.16 14.30 -26.69
C SER A 574 30.69 14.13 -25.22
N PRO A 575 30.49 12.89 -24.75
CA PRO A 575 29.91 12.60 -23.43
C PRO A 575 30.82 12.99 -22.25
N SER A 576 30.23 13.59 -21.21
CA SER A 576 30.85 13.81 -19.88
C SER A 576 30.65 12.61 -18.95
N ALA A 577 30.03 11.51 -19.42
CA ALA A 577 29.79 10.32 -18.61
C ALA A 577 31.08 9.81 -17.93
N THR A 578 32.23 9.99 -18.57
CA THR A 578 33.56 9.62 -18.04
C THR A 578 34.15 10.64 -17.07
N CYS A 579 33.62 11.87 -16.95
CA CYS A 579 34.24 12.94 -16.16
C CYS A 579 34.13 12.71 -14.66
N LEU A 580 32.98 12.24 -14.17
CA LEU A 580 32.82 11.92 -12.74
C LEU A 580 33.60 10.67 -12.34
N GLU A 581 33.60 9.63 -13.18
CA GLU A 581 34.32 8.37 -12.91
C GLU A 581 35.84 8.51 -13.02
N ALA A 582 36.34 9.40 -13.90
CA ALA A 582 37.78 9.66 -14.05
C ALA A 582 38.35 10.55 -12.94
N ARG A 583 37.51 11.25 -12.17
CA ARG A 583 37.94 12.09 -11.05
C ARG A 583 38.05 11.24 -9.78
N SER A 584 39.29 11.01 -9.34
CA SER A 584 39.62 10.25 -8.12
C SER A 584 39.23 10.94 -6.80
N SER A 585 38.76 12.19 -6.85
CA SER A 585 38.44 13.00 -5.68
C SER A 585 36.95 13.30 -5.54
N VAL A 586 36.53 13.49 -4.30
CA VAL A 586 35.17 13.91 -3.93
C VAL A 586 34.84 15.25 -4.61
N GLN A 587 33.72 15.31 -5.31
CA GLN A 587 33.23 16.53 -5.94
C GLN A 587 32.39 17.35 -4.95
N LEU A 588 32.75 18.63 -4.77
CA LEU A 588 32.00 19.57 -3.96
C LEU A 588 31.03 20.35 -4.84
N VAL A 589 29.74 20.24 -4.55
CA VAL A 589 28.68 20.98 -5.23
C VAL A 589 28.19 22.11 -4.33
N GLY A 590 28.25 23.34 -4.85
CA GLY A 590 27.63 24.49 -4.20
C GLY A 590 26.12 24.47 -4.37
N HIS A 591 25.38 24.23 -3.29
CA HIS A 591 23.91 24.20 -3.29
C HIS A 591 23.35 25.56 -3.73
N ARG A 592 22.61 25.65 -4.85
CA ARG A 592 22.11 26.92 -5.43
C ARG A 592 23.19 28.00 -5.62
N GLY A 593 24.44 27.58 -5.82
CA GLY A 593 25.63 28.42 -5.63
C GLY A 593 26.14 28.34 -4.19
N LEU A 594 25.98 29.40 -3.39
CA LEU A 594 26.42 29.42 -1.99
C LEU A 594 25.35 28.98 -0.98
N GLY A 595 24.12 28.70 -1.38
CA GLY A 595 23.10 28.02 -0.55
C GLY A 595 22.67 28.73 0.75
N GLN A 596 23.16 29.94 0.98
CA GLN A 596 23.00 30.66 2.24
C GLN A 596 21.86 31.67 2.11
N ASN A 597 20.62 31.24 1.91
CA ASN A 597 19.45 32.12 2.02
C ASN A 597 18.64 31.78 3.27
N SER A 598 19.25 32.01 4.43
CA SER A 598 18.69 31.70 5.75
C SER A 598 18.31 32.98 6.51
N ARG A 599 17.60 32.83 7.63
CA ARG A 599 17.29 33.93 8.56
C ARG A 599 18.50 34.42 9.39
N GLU A 600 19.66 33.81 9.21
CA GLU A 600 20.86 34.19 9.96
C GLU A 600 21.32 35.60 9.58
N ARG A 601 21.89 36.33 10.55
CA ARG A 601 22.19 37.77 10.41
C ARG A 601 23.59 38.03 9.87
N PHE A 602 23.88 37.54 8.67
CA PHE A 602 25.09 37.90 7.93
C PHE A 602 24.77 38.13 6.44
N LEU A 603 25.72 38.75 5.75
CA LEU A 603 25.59 39.08 4.33
C LEU A 603 25.55 37.80 3.50
N GLN A 604 24.48 37.63 2.74
CA GLN A 604 24.15 36.42 1.99
C GLN A 604 23.84 36.80 0.54
N LEU A 605 24.41 36.06 -0.43
CA LEU A 605 24.07 36.21 -1.84
C LEU A 605 22.72 35.57 -2.13
N GLY A 606 22.01 36.05 -3.15
CA GLY A 606 20.81 35.41 -3.65
C GLY A 606 21.09 34.01 -4.16
N GLU A 607 20.20 33.06 -3.88
CA GLU A 607 20.24 31.72 -4.45
C GLU A 607 19.92 31.76 -5.95
N ASN A 608 20.49 30.84 -6.72
CA ASN A 608 20.23 30.70 -8.16
C ASN A 608 20.59 31.95 -9.00
N THR A 609 21.57 32.76 -8.56
CA THR A 609 22.09 33.89 -9.34
C THR A 609 23.49 33.61 -9.89
N ILE A 610 23.87 34.28 -10.98
CA ILE A 610 25.20 34.15 -11.59
C ILE A 610 26.30 34.47 -10.57
N GLU A 611 26.12 35.52 -9.77
CA GLU A 611 27.07 35.94 -8.73
C GLU A 611 27.27 34.85 -7.68
N SER A 612 26.20 34.16 -7.28
CA SER A 612 26.27 33.05 -6.33
C SER A 612 27.05 31.86 -6.90
N PHE A 613 26.88 31.57 -8.19
CA PHE A 613 27.62 30.51 -8.88
C PHE A 613 29.10 30.82 -9.00
N LEU A 614 29.45 32.03 -9.42
CA LEU A 614 30.85 32.49 -9.50
C LEU A 614 31.52 32.44 -8.13
N ALA A 615 30.83 32.93 -7.10
CA ALA A 615 31.36 32.93 -5.73
C ALA A 615 31.53 31.52 -5.16
N ALA A 616 30.69 30.55 -5.54
CA ALA A 616 30.86 29.15 -5.15
C ALA A 616 32.10 28.53 -5.81
N GLY A 617 32.31 28.80 -7.11
CA GLY A 617 33.53 28.39 -7.82
C GLY A 617 34.80 28.96 -7.17
N ASP A 618 34.82 30.27 -6.88
CA ASP A 618 35.94 30.94 -6.18
C ASP A 618 36.20 30.36 -4.77
N GLN A 619 35.15 29.84 -4.12
CA GLN A 619 35.26 29.18 -2.80
C GLN A 619 35.71 27.71 -2.88
N GLY A 620 35.86 27.17 -4.09
CA GLY A 620 36.41 25.84 -4.35
C GLY A 620 35.36 24.76 -4.60
N ALA A 621 34.14 25.11 -5.00
CA ALA A 621 33.20 24.15 -5.56
C ALA A 621 33.62 23.76 -6.99
N THR A 622 33.52 22.47 -7.34
CA THR A 622 33.75 21.99 -8.71
C THR A 622 32.48 22.03 -9.55
N PHE A 623 31.33 21.92 -8.90
CA PHE A 623 30.01 22.06 -9.50
C PHE A 623 29.16 23.06 -8.71
N VAL A 624 28.16 23.64 -9.36
CA VAL A 624 27.08 24.36 -8.68
C VAL A 624 25.74 23.73 -9.04
N GLU A 625 24.87 23.60 -8.04
CA GLU A 625 23.52 23.08 -8.23
C GLU A 625 22.59 24.19 -8.71
N VAL A 626 21.81 23.91 -9.75
CA VAL A 626 20.85 24.84 -10.36
C VAL A 626 19.49 24.18 -10.54
N TYR A 627 18.41 24.94 -10.34
CA TYR A 627 17.03 24.43 -10.42
C TYR A 627 16.35 24.90 -11.69
N VAL A 628 16.14 24.00 -12.64
CA VAL A 628 15.60 24.34 -13.96
C VAL A 628 14.08 24.12 -14.00
N GLN A 629 13.33 25.17 -14.32
CA GLN A 629 11.90 25.15 -14.60
C GLN A 629 11.59 25.76 -15.98
N LEU A 630 10.35 25.61 -16.46
CA LEU A 630 9.89 26.24 -17.70
C LEU A 630 8.79 27.26 -17.44
N THR A 631 8.89 28.40 -18.12
CA THR A 631 7.81 29.39 -18.25
C THR A 631 6.75 28.93 -19.26
N LYS A 632 5.60 29.63 -19.27
CA LYS A 632 4.47 29.39 -20.18
C LYS A 632 4.83 29.42 -21.67
N ASP A 633 5.79 30.26 -22.02
CA ASP A 633 6.35 30.44 -23.36
C ASP A 633 7.52 29.49 -23.66
N LEU A 634 7.73 28.47 -22.82
CA LEU A 634 8.74 27.41 -22.98
C LEU A 634 10.18 27.92 -22.92
N VAL A 635 10.45 28.87 -22.02
CA VAL A 635 11.82 29.33 -21.75
C VAL A 635 12.31 28.69 -20.45
N PRO A 636 13.45 27.98 -20.48
CA PRO A 636 14.05 27.46 -19.25
C PRO A 636 14.61 28.57 -18.37
N VAL A 637 14.15 28.62 -17.12
CA VAL A 637 14.52 29.60 -16.10
C VAL A 637 15.09 28.91 -14.86
N LEU A 638 15.93 29.62 -14.12
CA LEU A 638 16.48 29.12 -12.86
C LEU A 638 15.65 29.61 -11.67
N PHE A 639 14.90 28.70 -11.05
CA PHE A 639 14.06 29.04 -9.92
C PHE A 639 13.71 27.81 -9.07
N HIS A 640 13.83 27.95 -7.74
CA HIS A 640 13.60 26.84 -6.83
C HIS A 640 12.11 26.58 -6.55
N ASP A 641 11.30 27.59 -6.26
CA ASP A 641 9.94 27.36 -5.78
C ASP A 641 8.96 27.11 -6.96
N TYR A 642 7.89 26.34 -6.75
CA TYR A 642 6.93 26.04 -7.82
C TYR A 642 5.98 27.20 -8.14
N SER A 643 5.87 28.19 -7.24
CA SER A 643 5.07 29.40 -7.42
C SER A 643 5.92 30.67 -7.35
N LEU A 644 5.58 31.65 -8.21
CA LEU A 644 6.22 32.96 -8.26
C LEU A 644 5.62 33.90 -7.21
N SER A 645 5.97 33.67 -5.94
CA SER A 645 5.49 34.49 -4.81
C SER A 645 5.80 35.97 -4.97
N GLU A 646 6.90 36.33 -5.63
CA GLU A 646 7.39 37.70 -5.87
C GLU A 646 6.39 38.58 -6.62
N SER A 647 5.44 37.97 -7.34
CA SER A 647 4.30 38.67 -7.95
C SER A 647 3.30 39.23 -6.91
N GLY A 648 3.31 38.68 -5.69
CA GLY A 648 2.29 38.89 -4.65
C GLY A 648 1.16 37.86 -4.69
N THR A 649 1.24 36.87 -5.58
CA THR A 649 0.24 35.80 -5.79
C THR A 649 0.95 34.46 -6.04
N ASP A 650 0.34 33.36 -5.62
CA ASP A 650 0.89 32.01 -5.83
C ASP A 650 0.61 31.50 -7.26
N VAL A 651 1.25 32.12 -8.25
CA VAL A 651 1.12 31.71 -9.67
C VAL A 651 2.16 30.64 -10.00
N PRO A 652 1.77 29.50 -10.58
CA PRO A 652 2.72 28.47 -11.00
C PRO A 652 3.71 29.00 -12.04
N ILE A 653 4.99 28.60 -11.97
CA ILE A 653 6.01 29.08 -12.93
C ILE A 653 5.62 28.79 -14.38
N HIS A 654 5.03 27.63 -14.64
CA HIS A 654 4.59 27.23 -15.98
C HIS A 654 3.38 28.01 -16.53
N ASP A 655 2.74 28.86 -15.73
CA ASP A 655 1.64 29.75 -16.13
C ASP A 655 2.09 31.21 -16.36
N VAL A 656 3.35 31.52 -16.04
CA VAL A 656 3.95 32.86 -16.15
C VAL A 656 4.82 32.93 -17.41
N THR A 657 4.74 34.01 -18.19
CA THR A 657 5.66 34.22 -19.34
C THR A 657 7.04 34.66 -18.87
N LEU A 658 8.07 34.53 -19.71
CA LEU A 658 9.41 35.01 -19.37
C LEU A 658 9.40 36.49 -18.96
N ASP A 659 8.72 37.34 -19.72
CA ASP A 659 8.63 38.78 -19.42
C ASP A 659 8.04 39.05 -18.03
N GLN A 660 6.97 38.34 -17.66
CA GLN A 660 6.35 38.46 -16.34
C GLN A 660 7.28 37.97 -15.23
N PHE A 661 7.96 36.85 -15.46
CA PHE A 661 8.92 36.27 -14.54
C PHE A 661 10.09 37.22 -14.27
N MET A 662 10.69 37.76 -15.33
CA MET A 662 11.79 38.73 -15.24
C MET A 662 11.33 40.04 -14.61
N HIS A 663 10.11 40.50 -14.89
CA HIS A 663 9.53 41.70 -14.30
C HIS A 663 9.38 41.59 -12.78
N ALA A 664 8.94 40.44 -12.25
CA ALA A 664 8.81 40.21 -10.82
C ALA A 664 10.14 40.41 -10.07
N SER A 665 11.26 40.04 -10.70
CA SER A 665 12.60 40.29 -10.18
C SER A 665 13.05 41.75 -10.34
N THR A 666 12.71 42.42 -11.44
CA THR A 666 13.17 43.80 -11.70
C THR A 666 12.50 44.83 -10.80
N VAL A 667 11.31 44.57 -10.25
CA VAL A 667 10.66 45.46 -9.26
C VAL A 667 11.51 45.64 -8.00
N GLN A 668 12.34 44.64 -7.67
CA GLN A 668 13.26 44.71 -6.54
C GLN A 668 14.57 45.42 -6.91
N SER A 669 14.93 45.50 -8.19
CA SER A 669 16.18 46.11 -8.67
C SER A 669 16.31 47.59 -8.28
N PRO A 670 17.54 48.10 -8.04
CA PRO A 670 17.72 49.52 -7.73
C PRO A 670 17.37 50.44 -8.92
N GLN A 671 17.22 49.88 -10.12
CA GLN A 671 16.85 50.60 -11.34
C GLN A 671 15.36 50.41 -11.70
N GLY A 672 14.61 49.59 -10.95
CA GLY A 672 13.20 49.32 -11.23
C GLY A 672 12.32 50.53 -10.90
N ASN A 673 11.50 50.97 -11.85
CA ASN A 673 10.41 51.88 -11.56
C ASN A 673 9.37 51.11 -10.71
N PRO A 674 8.96 51.61 -9.53
CA PRO A 674 7.85 51.02 -8.79
C PRO A 674 6.59 51.05 -9.66
N PRO A 675 5.65 50.10 -9.50
CA PRO A 675 4.42 50.09 -10.29
C PRO A 675 3.73 51.45 -10.14
N SER A 676 3.45 52.10 -11.27
CA SER A 676 2.59 53.28 -11.26
C SER A 676 1.27 52.86 -10.64
N MET A 677 0.98 53.36 -9.44
CA MET A 677 -0.33 53.23 -8.83
C MET A 677 -1.34 53.74 -9.87
N ILE A 678 -2.25 52.89 -10.31
CA ILE A 678 -3.38 53.30 -11.15
C ILE A 678 -4.09 54.42 -10.37
N GLY A 679 -3.84 55.68 -10.78
CA GLY A 679 -4.32 56.88 -10.10
C GLY A 679 -3.29 58.00 -9.88
N SER A 680 -1.97 57.77 -10.00
CA SER A 680 -1.00 58.87 -9.95
C SER A 680 -0.76 59.43 -11.36
N SER A 681 -1.38 60.57 -11.65
CA SER A 681 -1.12 61.37 -12.84
C SER A 681 0.28 61.98 -12.76
N GLU A 682 1.28 61.26 -13.25
CA GLU A 682 2.54 61.90 -13.68
C GLU A 682 2.90 61.41 -15.08
N ASN A 683 2.96 62.38 -16.00
CA ASN A 683 3.17 62.24 -17.42
C ASN A 683 4.51 61.57 -17.73
N HIS A 684 4.49 60.32 -18.21
CA HIS A 684 5.65 59.74 -18.89
C HIS A 684 5.56 60.00 -20.40
N ILE A 685 6.35 60.99 -20.82
CA ILE A 685 6.81 61.16 -22.19
C ILE A 685 7.55 59.87 -22.60
N ALA A 686 7.16 59.33 -23.74
CA ALA A 686 7.82 58.20 -24.39
C ALA A 686 9.29 58.52 -24.67
N TYR A 687 10.21 57.64 -24.27
CA TYR A 687 11.60 57.71 -24.69
C TYR A 687 11.88 56.69 -25.78
N ASP A 688 12.31 57.25 -26.89
CA ASP A 688 13.01 56.62 -28.00
C ASP A 688 14.51 56.55 -27.66
N ASP A 689 15.11 55.47 -28.13
CA ASP A 689 16.51 55.18 -28.49
C ASP A 689 17.74 55.44 -27.56
N ALA A 690 18.63 54.45 -27.68
CA ALA A 690 20.07 54.37 -27.42
C ALA A 690 20.78 55.50 -26.67
N HIS A 691 21.25 55.23 -25.44
CA HIS A 691 22.60 55.61 -24.98
C HIS A 691 23.04 54.82 -23.75
N ILE A 692 24.09 54.00 -23.93
CA ILE A 692 24.86 53.34 -22.87
C ILE A 692 25.47 54.44 -21.97
N ARG A 693 24.86 54.71 -20.81
CA ARG A 693 25.49 55.45 -19.72
C ARG A 693 26.18 54.47 -18.79
N ARG A 694 27.52 54.55 -18.71
CA ARG A 694 28.33 53.87 -17.69
C ARG A 694 27.74 54.13 -16.29
N PRO A 695 27.59 53.13 -15.40
CA PRO A 695 27.04 53.35 -14.08
C PRO A 695 28.00 54.21 -13.26
N ARG A 696 27.51 55.35 -12.75
CA ARG A 696 28.20 56.13 -11.72
C ARG A 696 28.15 55.39 -10.39
N SER A 697 29.19 55.57 -9.59
CA SER A 697 29.45 54.95 -8.29
C SER A 697 28.22 54.79 -7.39
N ARG A 698 28.02 53.56 -6.91
CA ARG A 698 26.96 53.08 -6.00
C ARG A 698 27.00 53.83 -4.66
N SER A 699 26.08 54.79 -4.45
CA SER A 699 25.74 55.28 -3.11
C SER A 699 24.49 54.57 -2.59
N VAL A 700 24.51 54.25 -1.30
CA VAL A 700 23.36 53.71 -0.56
C VAL A 700 22.36 54.84 -0.37
N THR A 701 21.33 54.92 -1.23
CA THR A 701 20.19 55.81 -1.03
C THR A 701 18.94 54.98 -0.74
N THR A 702 18.22 55.34 0.33
CA THR A 702 17.01 54.66 0.84
C THR A 702 15.79 54.74 -0.10
N VAL A 703 15.89 55.49 -1.20
CA VAL A 703 14.81 55.67 -2.18
C VAL A 703 14.52 54.38 -2.95
N HIS A 704 15.52 53.49 -3.10
CA HIS A 704 15.42 52.23 -3.83
C HIS A 704 14.86 51.05 -3.01
N GLU A 705 14.52 51.26 -1.73
CA GLU A 705 13.92 50.24 -0.86
C GLU A 705 12.39 50.15 -1.02
N LYS A 706 11.73 51.15 -1.62
CA LYS A 706 10.26 51.16 -1.74
C LYS A 706 9.71 49.95 -2.50
N GLY A 707 10.28 49.62 -3.67
CA GLY A 707 9.85 48.45 -4.46
C GLY A 707 10.05 47.13 -3.71
N ALA A 708 11.18 46.98 -3.02
CA ALA A 708 11.45 45.80 -2.18
C ALA A 708 10.47 45.69 -1.00
N VAL A 709 10.16 46.80 -0.32
CA VAL A 709 9.17 46.85 0.76
C VAL A 709 7.77 46.52 0.26
N GLU A 710 7.37 47.02 -0.91
CA GLU A 710 6.09 46.71 -1.54
C GLU A 710 5.99 45.22 -1.93
N VAL A 711 7.03 44.64 -2.52
CA VAL A 711 7.09 43.21 -2.84
C VAL A 711 7.00 42.38 -1.56
N LYS A 712 7.78 42.72 -0.52
CA LYS A 712 7.71 42.05 0.80
C LYS A 712 6.32 42.13 1.44
N ASN A 713 5.67 43.29 1.34
CA ASN A 713 4.31 43.49 1.86
C ASN A 713 3.25 42.66 1.12
N ARG A 714 3.43 42.41 -0.19
CA ARG A 714 2.55 41.55 -0.98
C ARG A 714 2.84 40.06 -0.72
N MET A 715 4.11 39.68 -0.66
CA MET A 715 4.54 38.29 -0.43
C MET A 715 4.11 37.73 0.92
N LYS A 716 3.87 38.56 1.94
CA LYS A 716 3.52 38.07 3.29
C LYS A 716 2.27 37.19 3.37
N HIS A 717 1.46 37.19 2.31
CA HIS A 717 0.23 36.41 2.20
C HIS A 717 0.34 35.20 1.26
N THR A 718 1.51 34.95 0.66
CA THR A 718 1.72 33.79 -0.23
C THR A 718 2.01 32.52 0.56
N VAL A 719 1.76 31.37 -0.04
CA VAL A 719 1.93 30.05 0.60
C VAL A 719 3.34 29.88 1.16
N ASP A 720 4.37 30.20 0.36
CA ASP A 720 5.77 30.11 0.75
C ASP A 720 6.09 30.96 1.98
N TYR A 721 5.65 32.23 1.97
CA TYR A 721 5.94 33.15 3.05
C TYR A 721 5.18 32.78 4.32
N LEU A 722 3.94 32.30 4.22
CA LEU A 722 3.19 31.83 5.38
C LEU A 722 3.84 30.58 6.01
N ALA A 723 4.40 29.70 5.19
CA ALA A 723 5.07 28.48 5.65
C ALA A 723 6.48 28.75 6.24
N LYS A 724 7.34 29.45 5.50
CA LYS A 724 8.75 29.71 5.86
C LYS A 724 8.92 30.95 6.73
N GLY A 725 7.99 31.90 6.64
CA GLY A 725 8.01 33.20 7.29
C GLY A 725 9.07 34.17 6.73
N PHE A 726 9.71 33.83 5.61
CA PHE A 726 10.59 34.68 4.81
C PHE A 726 10.65 34.11 3.39
N LYS A 727 11.12 34.89 2.41
CA LYS A 727 11.32 34.44 1.03
C LYS A 727 12.80 34.66 0.63
N PRO A 728 13.53 33.63 0.18
CA PRO A 728 14.86 33.78 -0.42
C PRO A 728 14.85 34.80 -1.56
N ASN A 729 16.00 35.36 -1.91
CA ASN A 729 16.10 36.39 -2.96
C ASN A 729 15.24 37.65 -2.73
N THR A 730 14.80 37.92 -1.50
CA THR A 730 14.15 39.19 -1.17
C THR A 730 15.19 40.27 -0.91
N ARG A 731 15.14 41.36 -1.67
CA ARG A 731 16.07 42.46 -1.50
C ARG A 731 15.90 43.17 -0.16
N GLY A 732 17.02 43.49 0.47
CA GLY A 732 17.09 44.05 1.83
C GLY A 732 17.32 42.98 2.90
N ASP A 733 16.88 41.74 2.63
CA ASP A 733 17.26 40.57 3.43
C ASP A 733 18.52 39.88 2.81
N PHE A 734 18.65 39.90 1.48
CA PHE A 734 19.76 39.29 0.72
C PHE A 734 20.34 40.22 -0.35
N VAL A 735 21.57 39.94 -0.80
CA VAL A 735 22.16 40.56 -2.00
C VAL A 735 21.55 39.90 -3.22
N GLN A 736 20.50 40.51 -3.75
CA GLN A 736 19.74 39.98 -4.88
C GLN A 736 20.23 40.58 -6.21
N ASP A 737 20.31 39.72 -7.24
CA ASP A 737 20.43 40.07 -8.65
C ASP A 737 19.19 39.59 -9.43
N ILE A 738 19.05 40.02 -10.68
CA ILE A 738 17.94 39.67 -11.56
C ILE A 738 17.88 38.15 -11.75
N PHE A 739 16.67 37.58 -11.80
CA PHE A 739 16.50 36.18 -12.19
C PHE A 739 17.19 35.88 -13.52
N ALA A 740 17.63 34.63 -13.70
CA ALA A 740 18.40 34.22 -14.86
C ALA A 740 17.69 33.11 -15.65
N THR A 741 17.83 33.14 -16.96
CA THR A 741 17.48 32.00 -17.81
C THR A 741 18.61 30.96 -17.81
N LEU A 742 18.30 29.72 -18.17
CA LEU A 742 19.33 28.68 -18.34
C LEU A 742 20.34 29.08 -19.43
N GLU A 743 19.89 29.76 -20.48
CA GLU A 743 20.76 30.27 -21.54
C GLU A 743 21.74 31.32 -20.99
N ASP A 744 21.25 32.29 -20.21
CA ASP A 744 22.11 33.34 -19.62
C ASP A 744 23.23 32.74 -18.78
N VAL A 745 22.91 31.74 -17.96
CA VAL A 745 23.86 31.10 -17.05
C VAL A 745 24.87 30.23 -17.79
N LEU A 746 24.44 29.46 -18.79
CA LEU A 746 25.34 28.67 -19.63
C LEU A 746 26.35 29.53 -20.39
N ARG A 747 25.96 30.75 -20.79
CA ARG A 747 26.83 31.71 -21.48
C ARG A 747 27.76 32.50 -20.54
N SER A 748 27.27 32.84 -19.35
CA SER A 748 27.94 33.83 -18.48
C SER A 748 28.86 33.19 -17.43
N VAL A 749 28.55 31.99 -16.96
CA VAL A 749 29.41 31.29 -16.00
C VAL A 749 30.58 30.64 -16.78
N PRO A 750 31.83 30.70 -16.29
CA PRO A 750 32.97 30.01 -16.89
C PRO A 750 32.77 28.49 -17.06
N GLU A 751 33.26 27.90 -18.15
CA GLU A 751 33.07 26.46 -18.48
C GLU A 751 33.76 25.48 -17.50
N ASP A 752 34.73 25.94 -16.73
CA ASP A 752 35.44 25.16 -15.71
C ASP A 752 34.58 24.87 -14.46
N ILE A 753 33.49 25.62 -14.26
CA ILE A 753 32.49 25.34 -13.23
C ILE A 753 31.43 24.40 -13.81
N GLY A 754 31.34 23.17 -13.31
CA GLY A 754 30.31 22.22 -13.74
C GLY A 754 28.92 22.57 -13.20
N PHE A 755 27.87 22.03 -13.80
CA PHE A 755 26.48 22.19 -13.33
C PHE A 755 25.86 20.87 -12.90
N ASP A 756 25.31 20.84 -11.69
CA ASP A 756 24.31 19.84 -11.29
C ASP A 756 22.92 20.44 -11.51
N MET A 757 22.27 20.03 -12.60
CA MET A 757 20.98 20.58 -13.01
C MET A 757 19.84 19.74 -12.46
N GLU A 758 19.22 20.20 -11.37
CA GLU A 758 17.95 19.64 -10.91
C GLU A 758 16.84 20.07 -11.87
N ILE A 759 16.33 19.10 -12.63
CA ILE A 759 15.15 19.29 -13.47
C ILE A 759 13.92 19.25 -12.57
N LYS A 760 13.38 20.44 -12.27
CA LYS A 760 12.37 20.63 -11.26
C LYS A 760 10.96 20.51 -11.84
N TYR A 761 10.48 19.29 -11.90
CA TYR A 761 9.11 18.98 -12.31
C TYR A 761 8.28 18.55 -11.10
N PRO A 762 7.12 19.18 -10.81
CA PRO A 762 6.39 18.94 -9.58
C PRO A 762 5.83 17.52 -9.50
N ARG A 763 6.03 16.87 -8.35
CA ARG A 763 5.24 15.68 -7.97
C ARG A 763 3.88 16.13 -7.44
N ILE A 764 2.93 15.21 -7.38
CA ILE A 764 1.54 15.57 -7.07
C ILE A 764 1.41 16.17 -5.67
N HIS A 765 2.08 15.59 -4.67
CA HIS A 765 2.03 16.12 -3.32
C HIS A 765 2.69 17.49 -3.21
N GLU A 766 3.79 17.73 -3.94
CA GLU A 766 4.47 19.02 -3.98
C GLU A 766 3.62 20.10 -4.63
N ALA A 767 2.96 19.77 -5.75
CA ALA A 767 2.02 20.69 -6.39
C ALA A 767 0.88 21.09 -5.43
N LEU A 768 0.29 20.10 -4.75
CA LEU A 768 -0.79 20.34 -3.79
C LEU A 768 -0.32 21.16 -2.58
N GLU A 769 0.87 20.87 -2.05
CA GLU A 769 1.48 21.61 -0.93
C GLU A 769 1.83 23.05 -1.31
N ALA A 770 2.21 23.29 -2.57
CA ALA A 770 2.42 24.62 -3.14
C ALA A 770 1.11 25.36 -3.52
N GLY A 771 -0.07 24.74 -3.34
CA GLY A 771 -1.35 25.33 -3.71
C GLY A 771 -1.64 25.35 -5.22
N ILE A 772 -0.93 24.52 -5.98
CA ILE A 772 -0.98 24.46 -7.45
C ILE A 772 -1.84 23.27 -7.88
N ALA A 773 -2.63 23.44 -8.95
CA ALA A 773 -3.38 22.35 -9.55
C ALA A 773 -2.43 21.24 -10.05
N PRO A 774 -2.82 19.95 -10.03
CA PRO A 774 -1.96 18.84 -10.45
C PRO A 774 -1.85 18.73 -11.99
N ILE A 775 -1.50 19.85 -12.63
CA ILE A 775 -1.33 20.04 -14.07
C ILE A 775 0.02 20.75 -14.25
N SER A 776 0.76 20.42 -15.30
CA SER A 776 1.95 21.17 -15.70
C SER A 776 2.11 21.10 -17.22
N ILE A 777 3.18 21.67 -17.76
CA ILE A 777 3.59 21.47 -19.16
C ILE A 777 3.77 19.97 -19.39
N ASP A 778 3.38 19.46 -20.56
CA ASP A 778 3.56 18.05 -20.90
C ASP A 778 5.03 17.64 -20.68
N ILE A 779 5.22 16.54 -19.96
CA ILE A 779 6.54 16.13 -19.48
C ILE A 779 7.55 15.87 -20.62
N ASN A 780 7.09 15.46 -21.81
CA ASN A 780 7.99 15.32 -22.95
C ASN A 780 8.43 16.68 -23.48
N ILE A 781 7.48 17.60 -23.68
CA ILE A 781 7.78 18.99 -24.08
C ILE A 781 8.73 19.62 -23.06
N PHE A 782 8.50 19.38 -21.78
CA PHE A 782 9.30 19.93 -20.69
C PHE A 782 10.78 19.51 -20.80
N VAL A 783 11.03 18.20 -20.87
CA VAL A 783 12.39 17.66 -20.97
C VAL A 783 13.04 18.02 -22.30
N ASP A 784 12.31 17.91 -23.42
CA ASP A 784 12.86 18.19 -24.76
C ASP A 784 13.32 19.64 -24.88
N THR A 785 12.53 20.59 -24.37
CA THR A 785 12.86 22.02 -24.38
C THR A 785 14.15 22.32 -23.58
N ILE A 786 14.33 21.66 -22.44
CA ILE A 786 15.53 21.85 -21.61
C ILE A 786 16.76 21.24 -22.29
N LEU A 787 16.67 19.99 -22.75
CA LEU A 787 17.74 19.32 -23.48
C LEU A 787 18.16 20.10 -24.73
N ASP A 788 17.19 20.72 -25.40
CA ASP A 788 17.43 21.59 -26.56
C ASP A 788 18.26 22.84 -26.24
N VAL A 789 18.09 23.43 -25.07
CA VAL A 789 18.89 24.59 -24.62
C VAL A 789 20.27 24.12 -24.19
N ILE A 790 20.37 23.03 -23.44
CA ILE A 790 21.64 22.41 -23.05
C ILE A 790 22.47 22.09 -24.30
N ALA A 791 21.90 21.38 -25.28
CA ALA A 791 22.62 20.99 -26.49
C ALA A 791 23.15 22.18 -27.31
N ARG A 792 22.52 23.35 -27.21
CA ARG A 792 22.92 24.56 -27.94
C ARG A 792 23.99 25.38 -27.22
N TYR A 793 23.98 25.40 -25.89
CA TYR A 793 24.76 26.38 -25.12
C TYR A 793 25.71 25.77 -24.07
N SER A 794 25.69 24.45 -23.86
CA SER A 794 26.55 23.79 -22.86
C SER A 794 28.04 23.78 -23.21
N GLY A 795 28.41 23.88 -24.49
CA GLY A 795 29.81 23.82 -24.91
C GLY A 795 30.45 22.48 -24.49
N GLY A 796 31.63 22.54 -23.87
CA GLY A 796 32.33 21.39 -23.28
C GLY A 796 32.12 21.23 -21.77
N ARG A 797 31.16 21.95 -21.17
CA ARG A 797 30.95 21.98 -19.72
C ARG A 797 30.53 20.61 -19.17
N ASP A 798 31.05 20.27 -17.99
CA ASP A 798 30.57 19.14 -17.20
C ASP A 798 29.15 19.41 -16.67
N ILE A 799 28.19 18.57 -17.07
CA ILE A 799 26.80 18.68 -16.63
C ILE A 799 26.33 17.34 -16.07
N ILE A 800 25.73 17.40 -14.88
CA ILE A 800 24.97 16.34 -14.24
C ILE A 800 23.50 16.70 -14.37
N LEU A 801 22.67 15.74 -14.76
CA LEU A 801 21.22 15.93 -14.78
C LEU A 801 20.62 15.18 -13.59
N SER A 802 19.86 15.87 -12.76
CA SER A 802 19.30 15.28 -11.54
C SER A 802 17.82 15.61 -11.38
N SER A 803 17.08 14.80 -10.62
CA SER A 803 15.68 15.10 -10.28
C SER A 803 15.20 14.25 -9.10
N PHE A 804 14.30 14.83 -8.29
CA PHE A 804 13.47 14.08 -7.33
C PHE A 804 12.33 13.31 -7.99
N THR A 805 11.99 13.63 -9.24
CA THR A 805 10.85 13.05 -9.95
C THR A 805 11.31 11.85 -10.78
N PRO A 806 10.89 10.61 -10.42
CA PRO A 806 11.36 9.41 -11.13
C PRO A 806 11.03 9.43 -12.63
N GLU A 807 9.88 9.97 -13.04
CA GLU A 807 9.50 10.10 -14.45
C GLU A 807 10.53 10.92 -15.24
N ILE A 808 11.03 12.01 -14.65
CA ILE A 808 12.04 12.85 -15.27
C ILE A 808 13.35 12.07 -15.43
N CYS A 809 13.78 11.35 -14.39
CA CYS A 809 14.98 10.50 -14.47
C CYS A 809 14.86 9.47 -15.60
N ILE A 810 13.69 8.85 -15.75
CA ILE A 810 13.42 7.91 -16.84
C ILE A 810 13.50 8.59 -18.20
N LEU A 811 12.83 9.74 -18.39
CA LEU A 811 12.89 10.49 -19.65
C LEU A 811 14.33 10.85 -20.01
N LEU A 812 15.09 11.37 -19.04
CA LEU A 812 16.49 11.76 -19.24
C LEU A 812 17.35 10.55 -19.61
N ALA A 813 17.17 9.41 -18.93
CA ALA A 813 17.93 8.20 -19.22
C ALA A 813 17.63 7.63 -20.61
N ILE A 814 16.42 7.79 -21.13
CA ILE A 814 16.02 7.30 -22.46
C ILE A 814 16.44 8.28 -23.56
N LYS A 815 16.20 9.58 -23.36
CA LYS A 815 16.32 10.60 -24.41
C LYS A 815 17.75 11.05 -24.68
N GLN A 816 18.65 10.93 -23.70
CA GLN A 816 20.04 11.35 -23.85
C GLN A 816 21.00 10.37 -23.17
N LYS A 817 22.24 10.29 -23.68
CA LYS A 817 23.34 9.47 -23.13
C LYS A 817 24.64 10.26 -22.92
N SER A 818 24.58 11.58 -23.10
CA SER A 818 25.75 12.47 -23.05
C SER A 818 26.13 12.86 -21.63
N TYR A 819 25.13 12.98 -20.75
CA TYR A 819 25.27 13.45 -19.38
C TYR A 819 24.83 12.38 -18.38
N PRO A 820 25.57 12.21 -17.27
CA PRO A 820 25.15 11.33 -16.17
C PRO A 820 23.82 11.81 -15.59
N VAL A 821 22.92 10.86 -15.35
CA VAL A 821 21.63 11.11 -14.69
C VAL A 821 21.70 10.60 -13.26
N LEU A 822 21.46 11.46 -12.27
CA LEU A 822 21.41 11.10 -10.86
C LEU A 822 19.98 11.21 -10.32
N PHE A 823 19.54 10.20 -9.57
CA PHE A 823 18.23 10.24 -8.90
C PHE A 823 18.36 10.80 -7.49
N ILE A 824 17.64 11.88 -7.18
CA ILE A 824 17.65 12.49 -5.85
C ILE A 824 16.55 11.88 -4.99
N THR A 825 16.86 11.50 -3.75
CA THR A 825 15.90 10.87 -2.85
C THR A 825 16.11 11.25 -1.38
N ASN A 826 15.00 11.36 -0.65
CA ASN A 826 15.02 11.46 0.81
C ASN A 826 15.30 10.11 1.49
N ALA A 827 15.14 8.98 0.78
CA ALA A 827 15.40 7.62 1.26
C ALA A 827 14.85 7.31 2.67
N GLY A 828 13.62 7.76 2.96
CA GLY A 828 12.96 7.56 4.25
C GLY A 828 13.23 8.62 5.33
N LYS A 829 13.91 9.73 4.99
CA LYS A 829 14.11 10.88 5.89
C LYS A 829 12.80 11.40 6.46
N ARG A 830 12.80 11.68 7.78
CA ARG A 830 11.65 12.28 8.48
C ARG A 830 11.75 13.81 8.56
N PRO A 831 10.61 14.53 8.56
CA PRO A 831 9.26 14.02 8.26
C PRO A 831 9.20 13.46 6.83
N LEU A 832 8.43 12.37 6.63
CA LEU A 832 8.28 11.73 5.31
C LEU A 832 7.52 12.70 4.39
N SER A 833 8.28 13.57 3.73
CA SER A 833 7.79 14.51 2.73
C SER A 833 7.58 13.82 1.38
N ASP A 834 8.39 12.79 1.11
CA ASP A 834 8.29 12.00 -0.09
C ASP A 834 7.13 10.99 -0.02
N LYS A 835 6.17 11.13 -0.94
CA LYS A 835 5.00 10.24 -1.07
C LYS A 835 5.12 9.31 -2.28
N GLU A 836 6.30 9.23 -2.89
CA GLU A 836 6.59 8.38 -4.04
C GLU A 836 7.29 7.09 -3.59
N LYS A 837 6.70 5.93 -3.86
CA LYS A 837 7.21 4.64 -3.39
C LYS A 837 8.59 4.32 -3.95
N ARG A 838 8.87 4.73 -5.21
CA ARG A 838 10.20 4.59 -5.85
C ARG A 838 11.31 5.36 -5.13
N ALA A 839 10.95 6.38 -4.36
CA ALA A 839 11.86 7.21 -3.57
C ALA A 839 11.81 6.89 -2.05
N GLY A 840 10.99 5.92 -1.63
CA GLY A 840 10.66 5.70 -0.23
C GLY A 840 11.80 5.16 0.63
N SER A 841 12.82 4.54 0.03
CA SER A 841 13.99 4.01 0.74
C SER A 841 15.22 3.95 -0.14
N LEU A 842 16.38 3.79 0.49
CA LEU A 842 17.64 3.59 -0.21
C LEU A 842 17.63 2.30 -1.05
N GLN A 843 17.01 1.23 -0.53
CA GLN A 843 16.84 -0.04 -1.23
C GLN A 843 16.12 0.14 -2.57
N VAL A 844 14.99 0.83 -2.55
CA VAL A 844 14.17 1.03 -3.74
C VAL A 844 14.85 2.00 -4.70
N ALA A 845 15.47 3.07 -4.20
CA ALA A 845 16.20 4.03 -5.03
C ALA A 845 17.39 3.41 -5.78
N VAL A 846 18.18 2.55 -5.11
CA VAL A 846 19.28 1.81 -5.75
C VAL A 846 18.76 0.87 -6.83
N ARG A 847 17.66 0.15 -6.58
CA ARG A 847 17.04 -0.71 -7.60
C ARG A 847 16.54 0.09 -8.79
N PHE A 848 15.84 1.19 -8.54
CA PHE A 848 15.35 2.11 -9.56
C PHE A 848 16.49 2.64 -10.43
N ALA A 849 17.57 3.13 -9.81
CA ALA A 849 18.73 3.64 -10.54
C ALA A 849 19.36 2.56 -11.46
N LYS A 850 19.53 1.34 -10.95
CA LYS A 850 20.05 0.22 -11.75
C LYS A 850 19.11 -0.19 -12.88
N GLN A 851 17.81 -0.26 -12.61
CA GLN A 851 16.79 -0.66 -13.59
C GLN A 851 16.79 0.26 -14.81
N TRP A 852 16.96 1.57 -14.60
CA TRP A 852 16.91 2.58 -15.66
C TRP A 852 18.30 2.97 -16.20
N GLY A 853 19.36 2.33 -15.71
CA GLY A 853 20.73 2.63 -16.13
C GLY A 853 21.16 4.07 -15.81
N LEU A 854 20.75 4.57 -14.64
CA LEU A 854 21.19 5.86 -14.12
C LEU A 854 22.65 5.78 -13.66
N ALA A 855 23.35 6.91 -13.66
CA ALA A 855 24.75 6.97 -13.23
C ALA A 855 24.91 6.86 -11.70
N GLY A 856 23.89 7.24 -10.94
CA GLY A 856 23.95 7.19 -9.49
C GLY A 856 22.74 7.79 -8.79
N ILE A 857 22.89 7.99 -7.48
CA ILE A 857 21.86 8.54 -6.60
C ILE A 857 22.43 9.62 -5.69
N VAL A 858 21.61 10.63 -5.37
CA VAL A 858 21.92 11.68 -4.39
C VAL A 858 20.95 11.53 -3.22
N VAL A 859 21.46 11.21 -2.04
CA VAL A 859 20.66 10.78 -0.88
C VAL A 859 20.75 11.81 0.23
N ALA A 860 19.67 12.00 0.99
CA ALA A 860 19.74 12.79 2.21
C ALA A 860 20.81 12.21 3.16
N ALA A 861 21.74 13.06 3.59
CA ALA A 861 22.97 12.63 4.29
C ALA A 861 22.71 11.85 5.59
N ASP A 862 21.53 11.96 6.21
CA ASP A 862 21.17 11.37 7.50
C ASP A 862 21.44 9.86 7.56
N SER A 863 21.04 9.13 6.52
CA SER A 863 21.25 7.67 6.44
C SER A 863 22.72 7.30 6.25
N LEU A 864 23.47 8.10 5.50
CA LEU A 864 24.87 7.85 5.18
C LEU A 864 25.80 8.24 6.33
N VAL A 865 25.51 9.32 7.05
CA VAL A 865 26.24 9.71 8.26
C VAL A 865 25.98 8.70 9.38
N MET A 866 24.75 8.23 9.53
CA MET A 866 24.38 7.21 10.51
C MET A 866 24.99 5.85 10.20
N CYS A 867 24.98 5.44 8.93
CA CYS A 867 25.45 4.13 8.47
C CYS A 867 26.43 4.30 7.29
N PRO A 868 27.70 4.68 7.53
CA PRO A 868 28.64 5.04 6.45
C PRO A 868 28.96 3.89 5.48
N ARG A 869 28.88 2.63 5.93
CA ARG A 869 29.07 1.44 5.07
C ARG A 869 28.07 1.35 3.92
N LEU A 870 26.92 2.05 4.02
CA LEU A 870 25.95 2.14 2.92
C LEU A 870 26.51 2.85 1.69
N ILE A 871 27.45 3.81 1.87
CA ILE A 871 28.13 4.48 0.75
C ILE A 871 28.91 3.44 -0.06
N SER A 872 29.71 2.63 0.62
CA SER A 872 30.50 1.58 -0.03
C SER A 872 29.62 0.52 -0.69
N PHE A 873 28.44 0.22 -0.12
CA PHE A 873 27.45 -0.66 -0.74
C PHE A 873 26.88 -0.07 -2.04
N ILE A 874 26.48 1.20 -2.06
CA ILE A 874 25.96 1.87 -3.26
C ILE A 874 27.01 1.83 -4.36
N LYS A 875 28.27 2.15 -4.02
CA LYS A 875 29.39 2.11 -4.96
C LYS A 875 29.66 0.71 -5.48
N SER A 876 29.52 -0.32 -4.65
CA SER A 876 29.65 -1.71 -5.09
C SER A 876 28.54 -2.13 -6.08
N GLN A 877 27.47 -1.33 -6.25
CA GLN A 877 26.47 -1.52 -7.29
C GLN A 877 26.84 -0.87 -8.62
N GLY A 878 28.00 -0.21 -8.72
CA GLY A 878 28.40 0.57 -9.90
C GLY A 878 27.67 1.90 -10.01
N LEU A 879 27.24 2.48 -8.88
CA LEU A 879 26.52 3.75 -8.83
C LEU A 879 27.37 4.81 -8.14
N ILE A 880 27.33 6.03 -8.67
CA ILE A 880 27.82 7.23 -7.99
C ILE A 880 26.96 7.46 -6.74
N CYS A 881 27.60 7.73 -5.61
CA CYS A 881 26.93 8.05 -4.36
C CYS A 881 27.16 9.51 -3.99
N GLY A 882 26.10 10.31 -4.09
CA GLY A 882 26.07 11.70 -3.64
C GLY A 882 25.26 11.88 -2.36
N SER A 883 25.54 12.94 -1.62
CA SER A 883 24.71 13.36 -0.49
C SER A 883 24.34 14.85 -0.54
N TYR A 884 23.21 15.19 0.07
CA TYR A 884 22.76 16.57 0.21
C TYR A 884 22.15 16.81 1.60
N ASN A 885 21.79 18.07 1.85
CA ASN A 885 21.14 18.65 3.04
C ASN A 885 22.10 19.25 4.09
N GLY A 886 21.52 19.88 5.13
CA GLY A 886 22.25 20.65 6.13
C GLY A 886 23.34 19.89 6.90
N LEU A 887 23.30 18.56 6.97
CA LEU A 887 24.36 17.79 7.63
C LEU A 887 25.70 17.89 6.88
N ASN A 888 25.67 18.16 5.58
CA ASN A 888 26.87 18.38 4.77
C ASN A 888 27.55 19.72 5.04
N ASN A 889 26.94 20.61 5.83
CA ASN A 889 27.56 21.86 6.26
C ASN A 889 28.47 21.69 7.49
N GLU A 890 28.53 20.48 8.07
CA GLU A 890 29.33 20.15 9.24
C GLU A 890 30.56 19.30 8.85
N PRO A 891 31.80 19.80 9.07
CA PRO A 891 33.03 19.11 8.67
C PRO A 891 33.15 17.67 9.19
N ALA A 892 32.71 17.39 10.40
CA ALA A 892 32.78 16.06 11.01
C ALA A 892 31.91 15.03 10.24
N ASN A 893 30.72 15.45 9.79
CA ASN A 893 29.83 14.58 9.01
C ASN A 893 30.38 14.34 7.61
N VAL A 894 31.00 15.36 7.00
CA VAL A 894 31.66 15.21 5.70
C VAL A 894 32.86 14.26 5.81
N GLU A 895 33.67 14.37 6.86
CA GLU A 895 34.81 13.48 7.10
C GLU A 895 34.39 12.01 7.21
N VAL A 896 33.28 11.72 7.90
CA VAL A 896 32.71 10.37 7.97
C VAL A 896 32.32 9.84 6.58
N GLN A 897 31.69 10.67 5.76
CA GLN A 897 31.26 10.29 4.40
C GLN A 897 32.45 10.12 3.45
N VAL A 898 33.45 11.00 3.51
CA VAL A 898 34.69 10.92 2.73
C VAL A 898 35.47 9.65 3.05
N ASN A 899 35.62 9.33 4.34
CA ASN A 899 36.29 8.10 4.77
C ASN A 899 35.58 6.82 4.31
N ALA A 900 34.25 6.89 4.10
CA ALA A 900 33.46 5.80 3.52
C ALA A 900 33.45 5.77 1.98
N GLY A 901 34.05 6.79 1.35
CA GLY A 901 34.27 6.88 -0.09
C GLY A 901 33.16 7.57 -0.87
N ILE A 902 32.45 8.56 -0.30
CA ILE A 902 31.43 9.35 -1.02
C ILE A 902 32.02 9.98 -2.30
N ASP A 903 31.22 10.12 -3.35
CA ASP A 903 31.68 10.70 -4.63
C ASP A 903 31.34 12.19 -4.74
N LEU A 904 30.18 12.59 -4.20
CA LEU A 904 29.62 13.93 -4.39
C LEU A 904 29.00 14.45 -3.08
N VAL A 905 29.31 15.69 -2.70
CA VAL A 905 28.80 16.36 -1.51
C VAL A 905 28.19 17.69 -1.90
N VAL A 906 26.87 17.83 -1.76
CA VAL A 906 26.14 19.09 -1.94
C VAL A 906 26.10 19.85 -0.62
N ALA A 907 26.60 21.08 -0.58
CA ALA A 907 26.72 21.88 0.64
C ALA A 907 26.48 23.39 0.41
N ASP A 908 26.00 24.07 1.46
CA ASP A 908 25.83 25.53 1.50
C ASP A 908 27.11 26.24 1.97
N ARG A 909 27.84 25.64 2.93
CA ARG A 909 29.08 26.21 3.48
C ARG A 909 30.30 25.84 2.64
N VAL A 910 30.26 26.20 1.36
CA VAL A 910 31.24 25.79 0.32
C VAL A 910 32.70 25.99 0.77
N ARG A 911 33.09 27.20 1.20
CA ARG A 911 34.47 27.47 1.68
C ARG A 911 34.91 26.52 2.79
N LEU A 912 34.05 26.30 3.79
CA LEU A 912 34.35 25.49 4.96
C LEU A 912 34.56 24.03 4.57
N ILE A 913 33.68 23.51 3.71
CA ILE A 913 33.77 22.12 3.25
C ILE A 913 34.94 21.95 2.29
N SER A 914 35.20 22.89 1.38
CA SER A 914 36.39 22.87 0.51
C SER A 914 37.69 22.81 1.32
N GLN A 915 37.80 23.59 2.41
CA GLN A 915 38.96 23.51 3.31
C GLN A 915 39.06 22.16 4.01
N THR A 916 37.93 21.57 4.38
CA THR A 916 37.86 20.25 5.01
C THR A 916 38.33 19.15 4.05
N LEU A 917 37.87 19.15 2.80
CA LEU A 917 38.29 18.21 1.77
C LEU A 917 39.81 18.32 1.50
N LYS A 918 40.32 19.55 1.36
CA LYS A 918 41.76 19.81 1.22
C LYS A 918 42.58 19.27 2.39
N ARG A 919 42.06 19.39 3.62
CA ARG A 919 42.72 18.85 4.83
C ARG A 919 42.75 17.32 4.83
N LEU A 920 41.72 16.67 4.28
CA LEU A 920 41.65 15.21 4.12
C LEU A 920 42.50 14.70 2.94
N GLY A 921 43.08 15.59 2.13
CA GLY A 921 43.90 15.24 0.97
C GLY A 921 43.08 14.79 -0.24
N VAL A 922 41.81 15.20 -0.31
CA VAL A 922 40.87 14.86 -1.38
C VAL A 922 40.51 16.08 -2.20
#